data_AF-A0A832ZHU0-F1
#
_entry.id   AF-A0A832ZHU0-F1
#
_cell.length_a   1.000
_cell.length_b   1.000
_cell.length_c   1.000
_cell.angle_alpha   90.00
_cell.angle_beta   90.00
_cell.angle_gamma   90.00
#
_symmetry.space_group_name_H-M   'P 1'
#
loop_
_entity.id
_entity.type
_entity.pdbx_description
1 polymer ?
#
loop_
_entity_poly.entity_id
_entity_poly.type
_entity_poly.pdbx_seq_one_letter_code
_entity_poly.pdbx_strand_id
1 'polypeptide(L)'
;HYYENGRRKNSKIELYLNIDEKNVKEKVKRYLIELFGLEPKELVKEEQHEVTLIIPSTKIVKFLELNSLSKDKSENITVPELIFRSRPSVMAAFLAGFFDGDGTIDQHYRIVLKSISERFIKETQLLFMALGIITSVQEYEPKEDAHRKVYTLRVQTRDMKIKAFEKFVESVKLATIKERALRTLEENGKNKKYSFPFNAVYKIKKPEIRAKIQRDYKLLSYNSKVTHRTFVRRVLELKDELGLDKEEVKYFTMLSKLYPVKISKIESLGVQKVYDIQVKGVHLLTGNGIYTSNSGPVSFMHLIDAVSDVIKQGGVRRGANMGILEVWHPDIEKFIHAKEQNVGTNVLSNFNISVGIWEDFWEALKEGKKYPLINPRTGKKVREVDPKALFEELAYMAWAKADPGVVFFDIINKRNVLEKAKGGKIRATNPCGEEPLYEYESCNLASINLAKFVKYDESGRPYFDWDEYAHVIQKVAKYLDNSIDVNKFPLPEIDYNTKLTRRIGVGMMGLADALFKLGIPYNSKEGFDFMRKVTEYLTFYSYKYSVEAAKKRGTFPLYDKSDYPEGKLPVEGFYHREVWNLPWDELAEEIKRYGVRNAMVTTCPPTGSVSMIADTSSGIEPIFALVYKKSVTVGEFYYVDPVFEAELKKRGLYSDELLAKISNNYGSVQGLEEIPEDMQRVFVTAMDIHWLDHILAQASIQLWLTDSASKTINMPNDATVEDVKAAYLLAYKLGCKGVTVYRDGSLSVQVYSVEGERKKRVPAKPSEYAKKILEKIIEKEPWLKKFVDVEAILNGTNGKGPSFKLNLTVEVPHQKTKKSEAQSGVCPVCGAKTVFESGCEVCKNCGWSRCVIS
;
A
#
# COMPACT_ATOMS: atom_id res chain seq x y z
N HIS A 1 35.69 -12.23 20.07
CA HIS A 1 35.51 -10.80 20.44
C HIS A 1 36.54 -10.42 21.50
N TYR A 2 37.09 -9.21 21.44
CA TYR A 2 37.97 -8.66 22.50
C TYR A 2 37.20 -7.54 23.22
N TYR A 3 37.12 -7.63 24.55
CA TYR A 3 36.51 -6.62 25.42
C TYR A 3 37.56 -6.18 26.43
N GLU A 4 37.76 -4.88 26.54
CA GLU A 4 38.66 -4.28 27.53
C GLU A 4 37.93 -3.09 28.14
N ASN A 5 37.83 -3.04 29.47
CA ASN A 5 37.12 -2.01 30.24
C ASN A 5 35.67 -1.74 29.78
N GLY A 6 34.92 -2.80 29.46
CA GLY A 6 33.50 -2.69 29.08
C GLY A 6 33.24 -2.02 27.71
N ARG A 7 34.29 -1.68 26.96
CA ARG A 7 34.20 -1.13 25.59
C ARG A 7 34.76 -2.12 24.58
N ARG A 8 33.99 -2.37 23.52
CA ARG A 8 34.34 -3.31 22.44
C ARG A 8 35.38 -2.66 21.51
N LYS A 9 36.66 -2.99 21.67
CA LYS A 9 37.73 -2.53 20.76
C LYS A 9 37.95 -3.57 19.64
N ASN A 10 38.13 -3.08 18.42
CA ASN A 10 38.55 -3.85 17.22
C ASN A 10 37.69 -5.09 16.90
N SER A 11 36.48 -4.88 16.36
CA SER A 11 35.74 -5.96 15.70
C SER A 11 36.13 -6.02 14.22
N LYS A 12 36.73 -7.15 13.83
CA LYS A 12 37.09 -7.47 12.45
C LYS A 12 36.40 -8.78 12.04
N ILE A 13 36.18 -8.93 10.74
CA ILE A 13 35.79 -10.20 10.13
C ILE A 13 37.05 -10.75 9.46
N GLU A 14 37.33 -12.02 9.69
CA GLU A 14 38.40 -12.75 9.03
C GLU A 14 37.76 -13.86 8.21
N LEU A 15 38.04 -13.86 6.90
CA LEU A 15 37.63 -14.92 6.00
C LEU A 15 38.89 -15.68 5.60
N TYR A 16 38.95 -16.94 5.98
CA TYR A 16 40.06 -17.84 5.64
C TYR A 16 39.73 -18.54 4.33
N LEU A 17 40.67 -18.47 3.39
CA LEU A 17 40.58 -19.04 2.06
C LEU A 17 41.88 -19.82 1.79
N ASN A 18 41.81 -20.82 0.92
CA ASN A 18 43.00 -21.47 0.41
C ASN A 18 43.65 -20.60 -0.69
N ILE A 19 44.98 -20.61 -0.80
CA ILE A 19 45.74 -19.89 -1.85
C ILE A 19 45.22 -20.18 -3.27
N ASP A 20 44.72 -21.39 -3.51
CA ASP A 20 44.22 -21.84 -4.81
C ASP A 20 42.81 -21.31 -5.15
N GLU A 21 42.10 -20.72 -4.18
CA GLU A 21 40.72 -20.21 -4.33
C GLU A 21 40.66 -18.77 -4.88
N LYS A 22 41.53 -18.43 -5.83
CA LYS A 22 41.66 -17.09 -6.41
C LYS A 22 40.32 -16.48 -6.86
N ASN A 23 39.46 -17.29 -7.49
CA ASN A 23 38.15 -16.85 -7.96
C ASN A 23 37.17 -16.50 -6.82
N VAL A 24 37.21 -17.24 -5.72
CA VAL A 24 36.36 -16.97 -4.54
C VAL A 24 36.86 -15.71 -3.85
N LYS A 25 38.18 -15.60 -3.68
CA LYS A 25 38.84 -14.40 -3.14
C LYS A 25 38.42 -13.13 -3.89
N GLU A 26 38.55 -13.11 -5.22
CA GLU A 26 38.18 -11.94 -6.03
C GLU A 26 36.68 -11.65 -6.00
N LYS A 27 35.83 -12.70 -5.98
CA LYS A 27 34.38 -12.52 -5.89
C LYS A 27 33.94 -11.96 -4.53
N VAL A 28 34.53 -12.44 -3.45
CA VAL A 28 34.29 -11.95 -2.08
C VAL A 28 34.77 -10.51 -1.95
N LYS A 29 35.98 -10.18 -2.43
CA LYS A 29 36.49 -8.81 -2.50
C LYS A 29 35.52 -7.90 -3.25
N ARG A 30 35.10 -8.31 -4.45
CA ARG A 30 34.14 -7.55 -5.26
C ARG A 30 32.83 -7.33 -4.52
N TYR A 31 32.25 -8.35 -3.88
CA TYR A 31 31.01 -8.18 -3.12
C TYR A 31 31.17 -7.28 -1.89
N LEU A 32 32.32 -7.32 -1.20
CA LEU A 32 32.58 -6.42 -0.08
C LEU A 32 32.67 -4.96 -0.54
N ILE A 33 33.25 -4.73 -1.72
CA ILE A 33 33.33 -3.40 -2.34
C ILE A 33 31.94 -2.96 -2.84
N GLU A 34 31.24 -3.79 -3.62
CA GLU A 34 29.94 -3.44 -4.20
C GLU A 34 28.84 -3.25 -3.14
N LEU A 35 28.78 -4.13 -2.13
CA LEU A 35 27.69 -4.11 -1.14
C LEU A 35 27.99 -3.20 0.05
N PHE A 36 29.26 -3.02 0.41
CA PHE A 36 29.63 -2.31 1.63
C PHE A 36 30.64 -1.18 1.42
N GLY A 37 31.16 -0.97 0.20
CA GLY A 37 32.19 0.02 -0.08
C GLY A 37 33.52 -0.25 0.63
N LEU A 38 33.77 -1.52 1.00
CA LEU A 38 34.89 -1.90 1.86
C LEU A 38 35.85 -2.84 1.16
N GLU A 39 37.11 -2.44 1.09
CA GLU A 39 38.20 -3.26 0.56
C GLU A 39 38.87 -4.06 1.69
N PRO A 40 38.85 -5.40 1.64
CA PRO A 40 39.49 -6.24 2.67
C PRO A 40 41.02 -6.22 2.54
N LYS A 41 41.72 -6.26 3.67
CA LYS A 41 43.17 -6.46 3.70
C LYS A 41 43.49 -7.94 3.49
N GLU A 42 44.43 -8.23 2.60
CA GLU A 42 44.87 -9.60 2.33
C GLU A 42 46.12 -9.92 3.15
N LEU A 43 46.09 -11.04 3.87
CA LEU A 43 47.25 -11.62 4.54
C LEU A 43 47.49 -13.00 3.94
N VAL A 44 48.60 -13.17 3.23
CA VAL A 44 48.98 -14.45 2.62
C VAL A 44 50.01 -15.14 3.51
N LYS A 45 49.75 -16.40 3.85
CA LYS A 45 50.68 -17.27 4.58
C LYS A 45 51.03 -18.46 3.68
N GLU A 46 52.08 -18.31 2.90
CA GLU A 46 52.49 -19.32 1.91
C GLU A 46 52.81 -20.68 2.56
N GLU A 47 53.44 -20.69 3.74
CA GLU A 47 53.76 -21.93 4.48
C GLU A 47 52.52 -22.73 4.94
N GLN A 48 51.38 -22.06 5.13
CA GLN A 48 50.12 -22.67 5.57
C GLN A 48 49.14 -22.84 4.41
N HIS A 49 49.55 -22.50 3.18
CA HIS A 49 48.72 -22.50 1.97
C HIS A 49 47.40 -21.72 2.14
N GLU A 50 47.45 -20.65 2.95
CA GLU A 50 46.29 -19.92 3.48
C GLU A 50 46.32 -18.44 3.06
N VAL A 51 45.17 -17.89 2.68
CA VAL A 51 44.93 -16.46 2.49
C VAL A 51 43.83 -16.02 3.44
N THR A 52 44.11 -15.03 4.29
CA THR A 52 43.11 -14.41 5.16
C THR A 52 42.70 -13.04 4.62
N LEU A 53 41.41 -12.85 4.36
CA LEU A 53 40.82 -11.54 4.10
C LEU A 53 40.35 -10.92 5.43
N ILE A 54 40.99 -9.83 5.83
CA ILE A 54 40.72 -9.11 7.08
C ILE A 54 39.90 -7.86 6.78
N ILE A 55 38.69 -7.79 7.35
CA ILE A 55 37.74 -6.68 7.16
C ILE A 55 37.56 -5.97 8.52
N PRO A 56 38.30 -4.89 8.80
CA PRO A 56 38.21 -4.19 10.07
C PRO A 56 36.98 -3.25 10.10
N SER A 57 35.76 -3.81 10.15
CA SER A 57 34.51 -3.03 10.13
C SER A 57 33.56 -3.42 11.25
N THR A 58 33.38 -2.50 12.21
CA THR A 58 32.36 -2.62 13.26
C THR A 58 30.94 -2.56 12.71
N LYS A 59 30.72 -1.84 11.60
CA LYS A 59 29.41 -1.74 10.93
C LYS A 59 28.98 -3.08 10.34
N ILE A 60 29.87 -3.79 9.63
CA ILE A 60 29.52 -5.10 9.07
C ILE A 60 29.29 -6.10 10.20
N VAL A 61 30.10 -6.09 11.25
CA VAL A 61 29.89 -6.99 12.39
C VAL A 61 28.52 -6.75 13.05
N LYS A 62 28.13 -5.48 13.24
CA LYS A 62 26.79 -5.13 13.76
C LYS A 62 25.68 -5.51 12.78
N PHE A 63 25.90 -5.36 11.48
CA PHE A 63 24.97 -5.83 10.45
C PHE A 63 24.77 -7.35 10.54
N LEU A 64 25.85 -8.13 10.66
CA LEU A 64 25.76 -9.58 10.81
C LEU A 64 25.01 -9.96 12.09
N GLU A 65 25.26 -9.27 13.21
CA GLU A 65 24.54 -9.48 14.47
C GLU A 65 23.04 -9.16 14.36
N LEU A 66 22.68 -7.99 13.82
CA LEU A 66 21.28 -7.57 13.63
C LEU A 66 20.50 -8.52 12.72
N ASN A 67 21.19 -9.14 11.76
CA ASN A 67 20.61 -10.08 10.82
C ASN A 67 20.76 -11.56 11.25
N SER A 68 21.25 -11.83 12.46
CA SER A 68 21.49 -13.21 12.98
C SER A 68 22.41 -14.05 12.09
N LEU A 69 23.37 -13.40 11.41
CA LEU A 69 24.41 -13.99 10.57
C LEU A 69 25.77 -14.10 11.28
N SER A 70 25.87 -13.63 12.52
CA SER A 70 27.05 -13.81 13.36
C SER A 70 27.17 -15.27 13.82
N LYS A 71 28.35 -15.88 13.65
CA LYS A 71 28.62 -17.25 14.08
C LYS A 71 28.55 -17.36 15.61
N ASP A 72 27.61 -18.15 16.13
CA ASP A 72 27.51 -18.53 17.53
C ASP A 72 28.38 -19.79 17.81
N LYS A 73 28.46 -20.23 19.07
CA LYS A 73 29.04 -21.53 19.45
C LYS A 73 28.36 -22.65 18.66
N SER A 74 29.13 -23.67 18.27
CA SER A 74 28.67 -24.76 17.40
C SER A 74 27.42 -25.51 17.90
N GLU A 75 27.11 -25.45 19.20
CA GLU A 75 25.90 -26.01 19.82
C GLU A 75 24.64 -25.13 19.63
N ASN A 76 24.82 -23.84 19.42
CA ASN A 76 23.75 -22.83 19.35
C ASN A 76 23.51 -22.31 17.94
N ILE A 77 24.32 -22.71 16.95
CA ILE A 77 24.11 -22.28 15.58
C ILE A 77 22.69 -22.66 15.11
N THR A 78 22.10 -21.77 14.33
CA THR A 78 20.77 -21.91 13.71
C THR A 78 20.81 -21.36 12.30
N VAL A 79 19.87 -21.77 11.46
CA VAL A 79 19.67 -21.14 10.16
C VAL A 79 19.10 -19.73 10.40
N PRO A 80 19.72 -18.66 9.87
CA PRO A 80 19.22 -17.31 10.05
C PRO A 80 17.80 -17.15 9.50
N GLU A 81 16.94 -16.44 10.22
CA GLU A 81 15.51 -16.30 9.88
C GLU A 81 15.29 -15.71 8.47
N LEU A 82 16.16 -14.81 8.04
CA LEU A 82 16.13 -14.19 6.71
C LEU A 82 16.27 -15.22 5.59
N ILE A 83 17.00 -16.32 5.81
CA ILE A 83 17.17 -17.39 4.82
C ILE A 83 15.84 -18.10 4.56
N PHE A 84 15.03 -18.32 5.60
CA PHE A 84 13.70 -18.93 5.46
C PHE A 84 12.70 -18.05 4.68
N ARG A 85 12.93 -16.73 4.63
CA ARG A 85 12.11 -15.77 3.89
C ARG A 85 12.63 -15.48 2.48
N SER A 86 13.79 -16.02 2.13
CA SER A 86 14.47 -15.69 0.88
C SER A 86 13.95 -16.54 -0.30
N ARG A 87 14.24 -16.10 -1.53
CA ARG A 87 13.90 -16.88 -2.74
C ARG A 87 14.63 -18.24 -2.73
N PRO A 88 14.11 -19.29 -3.38
CA PRO A 88 14.75 -20.61 -3.44
C PRO A 88 16.23 -20.58 -3.87
N SER A 89 16.62 -19.67 -4.76
CA SER A 89 18.02 -19.49 -5.17
C SER A 89 18.93 -19.05 -4.03
N VAL A 90 18.44 -18.19 -3.12
CA VAL A 90 19.20 -17.72 -1.95
C VAL A 90 19.29 -18.82 -0.90
N MET A 91 18.20 -19.57 -0.67
CA MET A 91 18.22 -20.75 0.20
C MET A 91 19.23 -21.79 -0.31
N ALA A 92 19.24 -22.06 -1.61
CA ALA A 92 20.18 -22.97 -2.25
C ALA A 92 21.63 -22.47 -2.13
N ALA A 93 21.88 -21.16 -2.31
CA ALA A 93 23.20 -20.57 -2.12
C ALA A 93 23.70 -20.66 -0.68
N PHE A 94 22.83 -20.41 0.30
CA PHE A 94 23.16 -20.58 1.72
C PHE A 94 23.55 -22.02 2.04
N LEU A 95 22.72 -23.00 1.61
CA LEU A 95 23.01 -24.41 1.81
C LEU A 95 24.28 -24.87 1.09
N ALA A 96 24.51 -24.38 -0.13
CA ALA A 96 25.71 -24.69 -0.91
C ALA A 96 26.97 -24.13 -0.23
N GLY A 97 26.95 -22.87 0.22
CA GLY A 97 28.07 -22.29 0.95
C GLY A 97 28.38 -23.01 2.27
N PHE A 98 27.34 -23.46 2.99
CA PHE A 98 27.54 -24.26 4.20
C PHE A 98 28.08 -25.66 3.88
N PHE A 99 27.62 -26.28 2.80
CA PHE A 99 28.13 -27.57 2.33
C PHE A 99 29.58 -27.49 1.84
N ASP A 100 29.98 -26.39 1.20
CA ASP A 100 31.36 -26.16 0.78
C ASP A 100 32.31 -25.99 1.98
N GLY A 101 31.84 -25.36 3.06
CA GLY A 101 32.63 -25.16 4.27
C GLY A 101 32.72 -26.40 5.17
N ASP A 102 31.58 -26.93 5.61
CA ASP A 102 31.49 -27.97 6.66
C ASP A 102 30.85 -29.28 6.15
N GLY A 103 30.49 -29.34 4.87
CA GLY A 103 29.88 -30.51 4.26
C GLY A 103 30.90 -31.56 3.83
N THR A 104 30.42 -32.80 3.76
CA THR A 104 31.24 -33.92 3.28
C THR A 104 30.45 -34.76 2.29
N ILE A 105 31.19 -35.41 1.39
CA ILE A 105 30.66 -36.50 0.58
C ILE A 105 31.06 -37.80 1.25
N ASP A 106 30.08 -38.61 1.62
CA ASP A 106 30.37 -39.93 2.18
C ASP A 106 30.72 -40.95 1.08
N GLN A 107 31.15 -42.14 1.52
CA GLN A 107 31.48 -43.29 0.65
C GLN A 107 30.35 -43.74 -0.31
N HIS A 108 29.13 -43.22 -0.16
CA HIS A 108 27.98 -43.48 -1.04
C HIS A 108 27.59 -42.26 -1.89
N TYR A 109 28.52 -41.32 -2.05
CA TYR A 109 28.36 -40.08 -2.81
C TYR A 109 27.15 -39.26 -2.36
N ARG A 110 26.83 -39.28 -1.06
CA ARG A 110 25.76 -38.48 -0.48
C ARG A 110 26.30 -37.15 0.00
N ILE A 111 25.52 -36.09 -0.24
CA ILE A 111 25.68 -34.82 0.46
C ILE A 111 25.35 -35.07 1.93
N VAL A 112 26.37 -34.92 2.79
CA VAL A 112 26.27 -35.11 4.24
C VAL A 112 26.66 -33.82 4.96
N LEU A 113 25.80 -33.40 5.89
CA LEU A 113 26.08 -32.30 6.82
C LEU A 113 26.06 -32.85 8.25
N LYS A 114 27.07 -32.50 9.04
CA LYS A 114 27.18 -32.91 10.44
C LYS A 114 27.20 -31.67 11.32
N SER A 115 26.49 -31.71 12.43
CA SER A 115 26.57 -30.65 13.46
C SER A 115 26.23 -31.22 14.83
N ILE A 116 26.74 -30.58 15.88
CA ILE A 116 26.31 -30.85 17.26
C ILE A 116 25.02 -30.08 17.62
N SER A 117 24.64 -29.07 16.83
CA SER A 117 23.35 -28.38 16.95
C SER A 117 22.24 -29.18 16.27
N GLU A 118 21.39 -29.81 17.09
CA GLU A 118 20.18 -30.50 16.61
C GLU A 118 19.26 -29.54 15.86
N ARG A 119 19.10 -28.34 16.40
CA ARG A 119 18.21 -27.31 15.87
C ARG A 119 18.64 -26.90 14.47
N PHE A 120 19.93 -26.64 14.27
CA PHE A 120 20.47 -26.31 12.95
C PHE A 120 20.23 -27.42 11.92
N ILE A 121 20.44 -28.69 12.30
CA ILE A 121 20.23 -29.82 11.41
C ILE A 121 18.76 -29.96 11.00
N LYS A 122 17.83 -29.78 11.95
CA LYS A 122 16.39 -29.77 11.67
C LYS A 122 16.00 -28.59 10.76
N GLU A 123 16.52 -27.40 11.02
CA GLU A 123 16.29 -26.20 10.21
C GLU A 123 16.87 -26.32 8.78
N THR A 124 18.05 -26.92 8.65
CA THR A 124 18.69 -27.23 7.37
C THR A 124 17.88 -28.28 6.60
N GLN A 125 17.35 -29.31 7.28
CA GLN A 125 16.43 -30.28 6.69
C GLN A 125 15.18 -29.60 6.12
N LEU A 126 14.61 -28.61 6.83
CA LEU A 126 13.49 -27.83 6.33
C LEU A 126 13.84 -27.03 5.07
N LEU A 127 15.03 -26.42 4.99
CA LEU A 127 15.47 -25.73 3.78
C LEU A 127 15.62 -26.68 2.58
N PHE A 128 16.24 -27.86 2.78
CA PHE A 128 16.31 -28.88 1.73
C PHE A 128 14.91 -29.28 1.25
N MET A 129 13.98 -29.49 2.19
CA MET A 129 12.60 -29.83 1.87
C MET A 129 11.88 -28.72 1.12
N ALA A 130 12.13 -27.44 1.44
CA ALA A 130 11.61 -26.28 0.70
C ALA A 130 12.11 -26.22 -0.76
N LEU A 131 13.32 -26.73 -1.02
CA LEU A 131 13.86 -26.93 -2.38
C LEU A 131 13.34 -28.22 -3.05
N GLY A 132 12.48 -28.98 -2.36
CA GLY A 132 11.98 -30.27 -2.78
C GLY A 132 13.07 -31.34 -2.84
N ILE A 133 14.04 -31.29 -1.92
CA ILE A 133 15.12 -32.27 -1.72
C ILE A 133 14.86 -32.97 -0.39
N ILE A 134 14.85 -34.31 -0.40
CA ILE A 134 14.53 -35.10 0.79
C ILE A 134 15.80 -35.57 1.48
N THR A 135 15.85 -35.38 2.80
CA THR A 135 17.00 -35.71 3.63
C THR A 135 16.58 -36.53 4.85
N SER A 136 17.50 -37.33 5.39
CA SER A 136 17.33 -38.01 6.68
C SER A 136 18.27 -37.41 7.72
N VAL A 137 17.87 -37.40 8.98
CA VAL A 137 18.76 -37.10 10.10
C VAL A 137 19.09 -38.40 10.83
N GLN A 138 20.35 -38.60 11.18
CA GLN A 138 20.82 -39.68 12.03
C GLN A 138 21.55 -39.11 13.23
N GLU A 139 21.29 -39.68 14.39
CA GLU A 139 21.94 -39.32 15.64
C GLU A 139 23.07 -40.32 15.91
N TYR A 140 24.24 -39.81 16.26
CA TYR A 140 25.37 -40.63 16.69
C TYR A 140 25.74 -40.25 18.12
N GLU A 141 25.59 -41.22 19.02
CA GLU A 141 26.07 -41.15 20.39
C GLU A 141 27.42 -41.89 20.47
N PRO A 142 28.52 -41.17 20.73
CA PRO A 142 29.84 -41.78 20.86
C PRO A 142 29.92 -42.63 22.15
N LYS A 143 30.75 -43.68 22.11
CA LYS A 143 30.89 -44.65 23.22
C LYS A 143 31.68 -44.15 24.43
N GLU A 144 32.30 -42.97 24.34
CA GLU A 144 33.16 -42.39 25.39
C GLU A 144 32.59 -41.04 25.85
N ASP A 145 32.63 -40.77 27.17
CA ASP A 145 32.10 -39.56 27.81
C ASP A 145 32.73 -38.24 27.32
N ALA A 146 33.86 -38.30 26.60
CA ALA A 146 34.57 -37.13 26.09
C ALA A 146 33.98 -36.55 24.78
N HIS A 147 33.03 -37.23 24.14
CA HIS A 147 32.51 -36.83 22.83
C HIS A 147 31.02 -36.46 22.89
N ARG A 148 30.67 -35.32 22.28
CA ARG A 148 29.30 -34.80 22.24
C ARG A 148 28.49 -35.52 21.16
N LYS A 149 27.17 -35.58 21.36
CA LYS A 149 26.21 -36.12 20.39
C LYS A 149 26.28 -35.37 19.05
N VAL A 150 26.35 -36.09 17.94
CA VAL A 150 26.45 -35.52 16.59
C VAL A 150 25.23 -35.88 15.75
N TYR A 151 24.63 -34.88 15.13
CA TYR A 151 23.49 -35.01 14.22
C TYR A 151 23.99 -34.96 12.78
N THR A 152 23.66 -35.98 12.00
CA THR A 152 24.09 -36.15 10.61
C THR A 152 22.90 -36.11 9.65
N LEU A 153 22.81 -35.06 8.85
CA LEU A 153 21.84 -34.92 7.77
C LEU A 153 22.39 -35.53 6.47
N ARG A 154 21.58 -36.33 5.77
CA ARG A 154 21.98 -37.02 4.52
C ARG A 154 20.93 -36.93 3.42
N VAL A 155 21.33 -36.53 2.22
CA VAL A 155 20.49 -36.62 1.01
C VAL A 155 20.41 -38.07 0.52
N GLN A 156 19.19 -38.56 0.30
CA GLN A 156 18.91 -40.00 0.30
C GLN A 156 19.00 -40.67 -1.08
N THR A 157 18.24 -40.17 -2.04
CA THR A 157 17.94 -40.91 -3.28
C THR A 157 18.74 -40.37 -4.44
N ARG A 158 19.07 -41.20 -5.44
CA ARG A 158 19.80 -40.76 -6.64
C ARG A 158 19.22 -39.48 -7.26
N ASP A 159 17.90 -39.43 -7.49
CA ASP A 159 17.26 -38.26 -8.11
C ASP A 159 17.37 -37.00 -7.25
N MET A 160 17.15 -37.12 -5.94
CA MET A 160 17.34 -36.00 -5.01
C MET A 160 18.81 -35.59 -4.87
N LYS A 161 19.77 -36.52 -5.00
CA LYS A 161 21.20 -36.19 -5.03
C LYS A 161 21.51 -35.37 -6.28
N ILE A 162 21.06 -35.82 -7.46
CA ILE A 162 21.22 -35.09 -8.73
C ILE A 162 20.58 -33.70 -8.63
N LYS A 163 19.32 -33.62 -8.22
CA LYS A 163 18.60 -32.35 -8.05
C LYS A 163 19.27 -31.41 -7.05
N ALA A 164 19.78 -31.95 -5.93
CA ALA A 164 20.54 -31.16 -4.96
C ALA A 164 21.85 -30.62 -5.55
N PHE A 165 22.59 -31.46 -6.27
CA PHE A 165 23.80 -31.05 -6.97
C PHE A 165 23.51 -29.99 -8.05
N GLU A 166 22.45 -30.14 -8.84
CA GLU A 166 22.02 -29.13 -9.82
C GLU A 166 21.72 -27.79 -9.14
N LYS A 167 20.91 -27.80 -8.09
CA LYS A 167 20.51 -26.58 -7.34
C LYS A 167 21.69 -25.90 -6.65
N PHE A 168 22.62 -26.67 -6.10
CA PHE A 168 23.79 -26.12 -5.41
C PHE A 168 24.82 -25.58 -6.39
N VAL A 169 24.97 -26.22 -7.57
CA VAL A 169 25.89 -25.77 -8.62
C VAL A 169 25.41 -24.49 -9.31
N GLU A 170 24.10 -24.31 -9.51
CA GLU A 170 23.52 -23.03 -9.95
C GLU A 170 23.86 -21.89 -8.97
N SER A 171 24.15 -22.22 -7.71
CA SER A 171 24.27 -21.26 -6.61
C SER A 171 25.72 -21.00 -6.17
N VAL A 172 26.62 -22.01 -6.19
CA VAL A 172 28.05 -21.93 -5.82
C VAL A 172 28.91 -22.92 -6.64
N LYS A 173 30.20 -22.61 -6.82
CA LYS A 173 31.16 -23.25 -7.75
C LYS A 173 31.63 -24.65 -7.29
N LEU A 174 30.72 -25.63 -7.24
CA LEU A 174 31.02 -27.04 -6.90
C LEU A 174 31.66 -27.87 -8.06
N ALA A 175 32.33 -27.24 -9.03
CA ALA A 175 32.59 -27.84 -10.35
C ALA A 175 33.39 -29.16 -10.34
N THR A 176 34.50 -29.23 -9.60
CA THR A 176 35.44 -30.37 -9.65
C THR A 176 34.92 -31.60 -8.90
N ILE A 177 34.26 -31.38 -7.77
CA ILE A 177 33.62 -32.44 -6.96
C ILE A 177 32.33 -32.91 -7.64
N LYS A 178 31.58 -31.99 -8.27
CA LYS A 178 30.38 -32.29 -9.07
C LYS A 178 30.68 -33.23 -10.22
N GLU A 179 31.66 -32.93 -11.07
CA GLU A 179 31.92 -33.77 -12.26
C GLU A 179 32.33 -35.19 -11.86
N ARG A 180 33.17 -35.32 -10.84
CA ARG A 180 33.59 -36.62 -10.31
C ARG A 180 32.42 -37.36 -9.65
N ALA A 181 31.64 -36.67 -8.82
CA ALA A 181 30.49 -37.26 -8.13
C ALA A 181 29.34 -37.60 -9.09
N LEU A 182 29.03 -36.77 -10.08
CA LEU A 182 27.99 -37.03 -11.09
C LEU A 182 28.39 -38.16 -12.02
N ARG A 183 29.61 -38.16 -12.60
CA ARG A 183 30.10 -39.28 -13.42
C ARG A 183 30.10 -40.58 -12.64
N THR A 184 30.59 -40.57 -11.39
CA THR A 184 30.58 -41.78 -10.56
C THR A 184 29.18 -42.16 -10.07
N LEU A 185 28.24 -41.23 -9.87
CA LEU A 185 26.82 -41.55 -9.59
C LEU A 185 26.12 -42.13 -10.83
N GLU A 186 26.51 -41.72 -12.03
CA GLU A 186 26.03 -42.27 -13.30
C GLU A 186 26.60 -43.67 -13.57
N GLU A 187 27.90 -43.88 -13.28
CA GLU A 187 28.63 -45.14 -13.48
C GLU A 187 28.35 -46.18 -12.37
N ASN A 188 28.41 -45.79 -11.09
CA ASN A 188 28.37 -46.67 -9.90
C ASN A 188 27.08 -46.57 -9.08
N GLY A 189 26.13 -45.71 -9.43
CA GLY A 189 24.86 -45.52 -8.69
C GLY A 189 23.90 -46.71 -8.69
N LYS A 190 24.31 -47.87 -9.24
CA LYS A 190 23.47 -49.06 -9.41
C LYS A 190 23.36 -49.96 -8.18
N ASN A 191 24.17 -49.81 -7.14
CA ASN A 191 24.11 -50.68 -5.97
C ASN A 191 24.70 -50.02 -4.70
N LYS A 192 23.83 -49.56 -3.79
CA LYS A 192 23.94 -49.82 -2.32
C LYS A 192 22.77 -49.17 -1.56
N LYS A 193 22.37 -49.89 -0.50
CA LYS A 193 21.15 -49.79 0.30
C LYS A 193 20.92 -48.40 0.93
N TYR A 194 19.64 -48.14 1.23
CA TYR A 194 19.06 -47.13 2.15
C TYR A 194 18.64 -45.78 1.52
N SER A 195 17.36 -45.70 1.14
CA SER A 195 16.59 -44.47 0.91
C SER A 195 15.45 -44.33 1.93
N PHE A 196 14.98 -43.11 2.16
CA PHE A 196 14.04 -42.71 3.22
C PHE A 196 12.54 -43.10 3.04
N PRO A 197 12.18 -44.08 2.19
CA PRO A 197 11.03 -44.95 2.51
C PRO A 197 11.40 -46.43 2.66
N PHE A 198 12.64 -46.82 2.33
CA PHE A 198 13.09 -48.21 2.37
C PHE A 198 13.13 -48.75 3.81
N ASN A 199 13.47 -47.90 4.79
CA ASN A 199 13.40 -48.24 6.22
C ASN A 199 11.97 -48.55 6.69
N ALA A 200 10.96 -47.99 6.03
CA ALA A 200 9.56 -48.26 6.34
C ALA A 200 9.09 -49.63 5.82
N VAL A 201 9.64 -50.09 4.69
CA VAL A 201 9.36 -51.41 4.10
C VAL A 201 9.78 -52.54 5.04
N TYR A 202 10.79 -52.32 5.89
CA TYR A 202 11.21 -53.31 6.90
C TYR A 202 10.22 -53.50 8.04
N LYS A 203 9.23 -52.59 8.21
CA LYS A 203 8.18 -52.73 9.21
C LYS A 203 7.06 -53.69 8.76
N ILE A 204 6.94 -53.95 7.45
CA ILE A 204 5.96 -54.89 6.88
C ILE A 204 6.20 -56.31 7.43
N LYS A 205 5.22 -56.82 8.19
CA LYS A 205 5.33 -58.07 8.96
C LYS A 205 5.32 -59.34 8.09
N LYS A 206 4.66 -59.32 6.93
CA LYS A 206 4.54 -60.47 6.02
C LYS A 206 5.78 -60.62 5.11
N PRO A 207 6.64 -61.64 5.28
CA PRO A 207 7.93 -61.74 4.59
C PRO A 207 7.83 -61.85 3.06
N GLU A 208 6.83 -62.59 2.56
CA GLU A 208 6.61 -62.81 1.13
C GLU A 208 6.19 -61.52 0.40
N ILE A 209 5.32 -60.75 1.05
CA ILE A 209 4.83 -59.46 0.59
C ILE A 209 5.94 -58.41 0.71
N ARG A 210 6.71 -58.42 1.80
CA ARG A 210 7.92 -57.60 1.95
C ARG A 210 8.89 -57.86 0.81
N ALA A 211 9.13 -59.12 0.44
CA ALA A 211 10.00 -59.50 -0.67
C ALA A 211 9.43 -59.09 -2.04
N LYS A 212 8.10 -59.12 -2.22
CA LYS A 212 7.41 -58.63 -3.43
C LYS A 212 7.51 -57.12 -3.55
N ILE A 213 7.20 -56.36 -2.50
CA ILE A 213 7.39 -54.90 -2.46
C ILE A 213 8.85 -54.51 -2.62
N GLN A 214 9.79 -55.26 -2.04
CA GLN A 214 11.22 -55.02 -2.24
C GLN A 214 11.62 -55.22 -3.71
N ARG A 215 11.07 -56.24 -4.39
CA ARG A 215 11.26 -56.46 -5.84
C ARG A 215 10.61 -55.36 -6.68
N ASP A 216 9.35 -55.03 -6.41
CA ASP A 216 8.60 -54.01 -7.13
C ASP A 216 9.21 -52.62 -6.90
N TYR A 217 9.64 -52.29 -5.69
CA TYR A 217 10.40 -51.08 -5.38
C TYR A 217 11.73 -51.05 -6.12
N LYS A 218 12.47 -52.19 -6.19
CA LYS A 218 13.69 -52.28 -7.01
C LYS A 218 13.37 -51.90 -8.45
N LEU A 219 12.37 -52.54 -9.07
CA LEU A 219 11.92 -52.28 -10.44
C LEU A 219 11.45 -50.83 -10.66
N LEU A 220 10.69 -50.26 -9.72
CA LEU A 220 10.19 -48.88 -9.77
C LEU A 220 11.30 -47.84 -9.54
N SER A 221 12.30 -48.15 -8.70
CA SER A 221 13.46 -47.28 -8.45
C SER A 221 14.49 -47.28 -9.59
N TYR A 222 14.51 -48.32 -10.42
CA TYR A 222 15.31 -48.36 -11.65
C TYR A 222 14.65 -47.57 -12.81
N ASN A 223 13.34 -47.31 -12.73
CA ASN A 223 12.61 -46.48 -13.68
C ASN A 223 12.48 -45.05 -13.12
N SER A 224 13.32 -44.13 -13.60
CA SER A 224 13.41 -42.71 -13.16
C SER A 224 12.10 -41.90 -13.23
N LYS A 225 11.03 -42.48 -13.77
CA LYS A 225 9.70 -41.87 -13.92
C LYS A 225 8.78 -42.07 -12.71
N VAL A 226 9.10 -42.96 -11.77
CA VAL A 226 8.22 -43.24 -10.62
C VAL A 226 8.64 -42.40 -9.42
N THR A 227 7.88 -41.33 -9.17
CA THR A 227 8.07 -40.52 -7.96
C THR A 227 7.81 -41.35 -6.70
N HIS A 228 8.58 -41.11 -5.64
CA HIS A 228 8.40 -41.73 -4.32
C HIS A 228 6.95 -41.62 -3.79
N ARG A 229 6.23 -40.59 -4.23
CA ARG A 229 4.79 -40.38 -4.01
C ARG A 229 3.92 -41.52 -4.54
N THR A 230 4.14 -41.96 -5.78
CA THR A 230 3.36 -43.04 -6.40
C THR A 230 3.53 -44.34 -5.63
N PHE A 231 4.75 -44.59 -5.11
CA PHE A 231 5.04 -45.74 -4.27
C PHE A 231 4.31 -45.66 -2.91
N VAL A 232 4.45 -44.54 -2.18
CA VAL A 232 3.78 -44.37 -0.87
C VAL A 232 2.26 -44.45 -1.03
N ARG A 233 1.69 -43.87 -2.09
CA ARG A 233 0.26 -43.97 -2.38
C ARG A 233 -0.15 -45.42 -2.63
N ARG A 234 0.63 -46.19 -3.40
CA ARG A 234 0.36 -47.60 -3.67
C ARG A 234 0.49 -48.48 -2.43
N VAL A 235 1.42 -48.18 -1.52
CA VAL A 235 1.53 -48.85 -0.20
C VAL A 235 0.30 -48.57 0.66
N LEU A 236 -0.23 -47.34 0.64
CA LEU A 236 -1.46 -46.98 1.35
C LEU A 236 -2.72 -47.59 0.70
N GLU A 237 -2.78 -47.66 -0.63
CA GLU A 237 -3.85 -48.34 -1.39
C GLU A 237 -3.90 -49.84 -1.06
N LEU A 238 -2.74 -50.47 -0.85
CA LEU A 238 -2.63 -51.90 -0.53
C LEU A 238 -2.55 -52.20 0.98
N LYS A 239 -2.76 -51.22 1.87
CA LYS A 239 -2.47 -51.32 3.31
C LYS A 239 -2.99 -52.59 3.99
N ASP A 240 -4.18 -53.05 3.61
CA ASP A 240 -4.85 -54.21 4.20
C ASP A 240 -4.24 -55.52 3.68
N GLU A 241 -3.92 -55.60 2.38
CA GLU A 241 -3.18 -56.71 1.77
C GLU A 241 -1.77 -56.83 2.36
N LEU A 242 -1.13 -55.69 2.62
CA LEU A 242 0.22 -55.60 3.20
C LEU A 242 0.25 -55.89 4.70
N GLY A 243 -0.91 -55.94 5.37
CA GLY A 243 -1.02 -56.19 6.81
C GLY A 243 -0.39 -55.09 7.67
N LEU A 244 -0.50 -53.83 7.24
CA LEU A 244 -0.01 -52.68 8.00
C LEU A 244 -0.89 -52.44 9.24
N ASP A 245 -0.27 -52.20 10.39
CA ASP A 245 -0.99 -51.78 11.59
C ASP A 245 -1.34 -50.28 11.60
N LYS A 246 -2.15 -49.85 12.58
CA LYS A 246 -2.66 -48.47 12.66
C LYS A 246 -1.55 -47.42 12.71
N GLU A 247 -0.43 -47.70 13.38
CA GLU A 247 0.70 -46.77 13.49
C GLU A 247 1.51 -46.74 12.19
N GLU A 248 1.64 -47.87 11.50
CA GLU A 248 2.28 -47.95 10.18
C GLU A 248 1.47 -47.23 9.10
N VAL A 249 0.13 -47.38 9.09
CA VAL A 249 -0.76 -46.65 8.20
C VAL A 249 -0.66 -45.14 8.46
N LYS A 250 -0.64 -44.73 9.73
CA LYS A 250 -0.44 -43.33 10.14
C LYS A 250 0.91 -42.78 9.66
N TYR A 251 1.96 -43.59 9.75
CA TYR A 251 3.30 -43.25 9.28
C TYR A 251 3.38 -43.08 7.75
N PHE A 252 2.87 -44.03 6.96
CA PHE A 252 2.84 -43.89 5.50
C PHE A 252 1.91 -42.75 5.04
N THR A 253 0.81 -42.51 5.77
CA THR A 253 -0.08 -41.37 5.54
C THR A 253 0.64 -40.05 5.78
N MET A 254 1.44 -39.95 6.85
CA MET A 254 2.30 -38.79 7.10
C MET A 254 3.32 -38.60 5.97
N LEU A 255 4.01 -39.65 5.55
CA LEU A 255 4.97 -39.58 4.44
C LEU A 255 4.31 -39.10 3.14
N SER A 256 3.08 -39.50 2.84
CA SER A 256 2.35 -39.07 1.65
C SER A 256 2.11 -37.55 1.59
N LYS A 257 2.05 -36.89 2.76
CA LYS A 257 1.83 -35.44 2.91
C LYS A 257 3.12 -34.61 2.78
N LEU A 258 4.30 -35.25 2.87
CA LEU A 258 5.59 -34.57 2.76
C LEU A 258 6.05 -34.36 1.31
N TYR A 259 5.44 -35.06 0.35
CA TYR A 259 5.76 -34.93 -1.07
C TYR A 259 4.91 -33.82 -1.72
N PRO A 260 5.50 -32.90 -2.51
CA PRO A 260 4.76 -31.86 -3.21
C PRO A 260 3.67 -32.43 -4.13
N VAL A 261 2.47 -31.86 -4.07
CA VAL A 261 1.36 -32.22 -4.95
C VAL A 261 1.42 -31.36 -6.21
N LYS A 262 1.46 -31.97 -7.40
CA LYS A 262 1.20 -31.25 -8.65
C LYS A 262 -0.26 -30.80 -8.63
N ILE A 263 -0.51 -29.49 -8.73
CA ILE A 263 -1.86 -28.95 -8.89
C ILE A 263 -2.38 -29.47 -10.24
N SER A 264 -3.32 -30.39 -10.19
CA SER A 264 -3.91 -31.02 -11.38
C SER A 264 -5.15 -30.27 -11.88
N LYS A 265 -5.84 -29.56 -10.98
CA LYS A 265 -7.07 -28.80 -11.27
C LYS A 265 -7.28 -27.76 -10.17
N ILE A 266 -7.76 -26.57 -10.54
CA ILE A 266 -8.20 -25.52 -9.62
C ILE A 266 -9.71 -25.37 -9.84
N GLU A 267 -10.49 -25.50 -8.78
CA GLU A 267 -11.95 -25.45 -8.83
C GLU A 267 -12.46 -24.47 -7.76
N SER A 268 -13.52 -23.72 -8.06
CA SER A 268 -14.16 -22.83 -7.09
C SER A 268 -14.97 -23.66 -6.09
N LEU A 269 -14.70 -23.48 -4.79
CA LEU A 269 -15.42 -24.15 -3.68
C LEU A 269 -16.39 -23.22 -2.94
N GLY A 270 -16.69 -22.05 -3.52
CA GLY A 270 -17.45 -20.98 -2.87
C GLY A 270 -16.64 -20.22 -1.81
N VAL A 271 -17.31 -19.30 -1.12
CA VAL A 271 -16.73 -18.55 0.01
C VAL A 271 -16.60 -19.49 1.20
N GLN A 272 -15.37 -19.71 1.66
CA GLN A 272 -15.08 -20.52 2.84
C GLN A 272 -14.47 -19.63 3.93
N LYS A 273 -14.80 -19.88 5.19
CA LYS A 273 -14.07 -19.28 6.31
C LYS A 273 -12.64 -19.80 6.30
N VAL A 274 -11.71 -18.98 5.82
CA VAL A 274 -10.29 -19.25 5.94
C VAL A 274 -9.82 -18.71 7.28
N TYR A 275 -9.04 -19.52 8.00
CA TYR A 275 -8.34 -19.05 9.18
C TYR A 275 -7.09 -18.31 8.71
N ASP A 276 -6.85 -17.13 9.26
CA ASP A 276 -5.60 -16.40 9.05
C ASP A 276 -4.46 -17.26 9.63
N ILE A 277 -3.67 -17.89 8.75
CA ILE A 277 -2.64 -18.85 9.15
C ILE A 277 -1.41 -18.05 9.60
N GLN A 278 -1.46 -17.54 10.82
CA GLN A 278 -0.30 -16.92 11.47
C GLN A 278 0.15 -17.74 12.67
N VAL A 279 1.15 -18.59 12.43
CA VAL A 279 1.90 -19.31 13.46
C VAL A 279 2.83 -18.34 14.18
N LYS A 280 3.14 -18.63 15.45
CA LYS A 280 3.95 -17.75 16.31
C LYS A 280 5.43 -17.86 15.91
N GLY A 281 5.92 -16.90 15.12
CA GLY A 281 7.26 -16.93 14.49
C GLY A 281 7.19 -17.33 13.01
N VAL A 282 8.30 -17.21 12.27
CA VAL A 282 8.37 -17.71 10.90
C VAL A 282 8.52 -19.22 10.93
N HIS A 283 7.38 -19.88 10.82
CA HIS A 283 7.37 -21.27 10.42
C HIS A 283 7.24 -21.31 8.91
N LEU A 284 8.08 -22.11 8.25
CA LEU A 284 7.75 -22.70 6.96
C LEU A 284 6.42 -23.44 7.16
N LEU A 285 5.30 -22.80 6.81
CA LEU A 285 3.99 -23.41 6.84
C LEU A 285 3.96 -24.48 5.76
N THR A 286 3.72 -25.73 6.16
CA THR A 286 3.59 -26.85 5.21
C THR A 286 2.12 -27.20 5.06
N GLY A 287 1.56 -26.95 3.88
CA GLY A 287 0.22 -27.38 3.49
C GLY A 287 0.29 -27.99 2.10
N ASN A 288 0.04 -29.29 1.96
CA ASN A 288 0.13 -30.01 0.69
C ASN A 288 1.46 -29.84 -0.09
N GLY A 289 2.57 -29.68 0.64
CA GLY A 289 3.91 -29.50 0.07
C GLY A 289 4.21 -28.08 -0.46
N ILE A 290 3.35 -27.10 -0.12
CA ILE A 290 3.64 -25.68 -0.29
C ILE A 290 4.28 -25.18 1.00
N TYR A 291 5.41 -24.49 0.86
CA TYR A 291 6.15 -23.86 1.94
C TYR A 291 5.90 -22.35 1.87
N THR A 292 5.22 -21.76 2.85
CA THR A 292 4.98 -20.31 2.87
C THR A 292 5.49 -19.67 4.15
N SER A 293 5.86 -18.39 4.06
CA SER A 293 6.03 -17.52 5.23
C SER A 293 4.94 -16.45 5.19
N ASN A 294 4.61 -15.94 6.36
CA ASN A 294 3.53 -14.97 6.55
C ASN A 294 3.78 -13.68 5.73
N SER A 295 2.88 -13.38 4.79
CA SER A 295 3.18 -12.42 3.70
C SER A 295 2.84 -10.96 4.04
N GLY A 296 2.06 -10.71 5.09
CA GLY A 296 1.62 -9.38 5.53
C GLY A 296 0.56 -8.75 4.59
N PRO A 297 -0.04 -7.61 4.99
CA PRO A 297 -1.22 -7.04 4.32
C PRO A 297 -0.92 -6.60 2.87
N VAL A 298 0.25 -6.02 2.61
CA VAL A 298 0.65 -5.55 1.27
C VAL A 298 0.64 -6.68 0.23
N SER A 299 1.02 -7.90 0.62
CA SER A 299 0.98 -9.05 -0.30
C SER A 299 -0.45 -9.47 -0.65
N PHE A 300 -1.39 -9.37 0.28
CA PHE A 300 -2.81 -9.61 0.00
C PHE A 300 -3.43 -8.49 -0.84
N MET A 301 -2.97 -7.25 -0.67
CA MET A 301 -3.40 -6.13 -1.53
C MET A 301 -3.09 -6.40 -3.00
N HIS A 302 -1.92 -6.95 -3.33
CA HIS A 302 -1.60 -7.33 -4.71
C HIS A 302 -2.54 -8.42 -5.27
N LEU A 303 -3.03 -9.34 -4.44
CA LEU A 303 -4.03 -10.31 -4.86
C LEU A 303 -5.37 -9.62 -5.17
N ILE A 304 -5.82 -8.71 -4.30
CA ILE A 304 -7.07 -7.96 -4.49
C ILE A 304 -6.95 -7.03 -5.71
N ASP A 305 -5.79 -6.43 -5.92
CA ASP A 305 -5.51 -5.57 -7.08
C ASP A 305 -5.67 -6.35 -8.38
N ALA A 306 -5.08 -7.56 -8.45
CA ALA A 306 -5.20 -8.46 -9.59
C ALA A 306 -6.65 -8.92 -9.81
N VAL A 307 -7.38 -9.26 -8.74
CA VAL A 307 -8.81 -9.59 -8.84
C VAL A 307 -9.62 -8.42 -9.39
N SER A 308 -9.34 -7.20 -8.92
CA SER A 308 -10.03 -5.97 -9.35
C SER A 308 -9.70 -5.57 -10.79
N ASP A 309 -8.51 -5.94 -11.28
CA ASP A 309 -8.16 -5.77 -12.70
C ASP A 309 -8.91 -6.78 -13.59
N VAL A 310 -9.16 -8.00 -13.10
CA VAL A 310 -9.93 -9.01 -13.84
C VAL A 310 -11.42 -8.71 -13.85
N ILE A 311 -11.99 -8.29 -12.72
CA ILE A 311 -13.43 -8.02 -12.57
C ILE A 311 -13.72 -6.57 -12.99
N LYS A 312 -13.99 -6.37 -14.30
CA LYS A 312 -14.32 -5.05 -14.87
C LYS A 312 -15.83 -4.88 -15.06
N GLN A 313 -16.37 -3.75 -14.60
CA GLN A 313 -17.77 -3.41 -14.83
C GLN A 313 -17.98 -3.05 -16.32
N GLY A 314 -18.87 -3.80 -16.98
CA GLY A 314 -19.17 -3.62 -18.41
C GLY A 314 -17.99 -3.88 -19.35
N GLY A 315 -16.94 -4.60 -18.89
CA GLY A 315 -15.73 -4.88 -19.66
C GLY A 315 -14.73 -3.72 -19.77
N VAL A 316 -15.08 -2.51 -19.31
CA VAL A 316 -14.28 -1.29 -19.53
C VAL A 316 -13.86 -0.61 -18.22
N ARG A 317 -14.73 -0.55 -17.21
CA ARG A 317 -14.44 0.18 -15.96
C ARG A 317 -13.75 -0.73 -14.94
N ARG A 318 -12.55 -0.35 -14.52
CA ARG A 318 -11.75 -1.08 -13.51
C ARG A 318 -12.33 -0.88 -12.11
N GLY A 319 -12.15 -1.87 -11.24
CA GLY A 319 -12.44 -1.72 -9.81
C GLY A 319 -11.49 -0.72 -9.14
N ALA A 320 -11.97 -0.03 -8.12
CA ALA A 320 -11.17 0.87 -7.28
C ALA A 320 -11.31 0.46 -5.82
N ASN A 321 -10.18 0.37 -5.13
CA ASN A 321 -10.09 -0.03 -3.73
C ASN A 321 -9.42 1.09 -2.91
N MET A 322 -9.84 1.21 -1.64
CA MET A 322 -9.14 1.99 -0.63
C MET A 322 -8.40 1.04 0.30
N GLY A 323 -7.08 1.13 0.35
CA GLY A 323 -6.28 0.49 1.38
C GLY A 323 -6.02 1.48 2.50
N ILE A 324 -6.49 1.19 3.72
CA ILE A 324 -6.11 1.97 4.90
C ILE A 324 -5.40 1.05 5.89
N LEU A 325 -4.22 1.47 6.35
CA LEU A 325 -3.50 0.80 7.42
C LEU A 325 -3.28 1.77 8.58
N GLU A 326 -3.60 1.32 9.78
CA GLU A 326 -3.41 2.12 10.99
C GLU A 326 -1.93 2.27 11.33
N VAL A 327 -1.57 3.46 11.80
CA VAL A 327 -0.17 3.88 12.01
C VAL A 327 0.59 3.02 13.03
N TRP A 328 -0.11 2.35 13.97
CA TRP A 328 0.51 1.41 14.92
C TRP A 328 0.76 0.00 14.35
N HIS A 329 0.37 -0.30 13.11
CA HIS A 329 0.51 -1.64 12.56
C HIS A 329 2.00 -1.99 12.32
N PRO A 330 2.48 -3.23 12.59
CA PRO A 330 3.90 -3.59 12.45
C PRO A 330 4.45 -3.47 11.03
N ASP A 331 3.58 -3.58 10.02
CA ASP A 331 3.89 -3.46 8.59
C ASP A 331 3.68 -2.03 8.03
N ILE A 332 3.53 -1.01 8.88
CA ILE A 332 3.22 0.37 8.45
C ILE A 332 4.26 0.96 7.49
N GLU A 333 5.56 0.80 7.78
CA GLU A 333 6.64 1.28 6.90
C GLU A 333 6.56 0.58 5.53
N LYS A 334 6.33 -0.75 5.51
CA LYS A 334 6.14 -1.50 4.25
C LYS A 334 4.92 -1.00 3.47
N PHE A 335 3.87 -0.60 4.15
CA PHE A 335 2.65 -0.07 3.54
C PHE A 335 2.85 1.33 2.95
N ILE A 336 3.54 2.23 3.67
CA ILE A 336 3.91 3.57 3.18
C ILE A 336 4.71 3.48 1.87
N HIS A 337 5.62 2.50 1.79
CA HIS A 337 6.45 2.25 0.61
C HIS A 337 5.80 1.34 -0.45
N ALA A 338 4.54 0.92 -0.28
CA ALA A 338 3.93 -0.12 -1.13
C ALA A 338 3.85 0.27 -2.61
N LYS A 339 3.77 1.57 -2.92
CA LYS A 339 3.70 2.11 -4.28
C LYS A 339 5.03 2.73 -4.77
N GLU A 340 6.11 2.60 -4.01
CA GLU A 340 7.42 3.16 -4.37
C GLU A 340 7.95 2.56 -5.67
N GLN A 341 7.89 1.22 -5.78
CA GLN A 341 8.35 0.45 -6.94
C GLN A 341 7.16 -0.13 -7.71
N ASN A 342 6.26 0.74 -8.16
CA ASN A 342 5.18 0.39 -9.10
C ASN A 342 5.74 0.09 -10.51
N VAL A 343 6.44 -1.04 -10.64
CA VAL A 343 7.03 -1.54 -11.89
C VAL A 343 6.70 -3.03 -12.08
N GLY A 344 6.43 -3.42 -13.33
CA GLY A 344 6.17 -4.82 -13.71
C GLY A 344 4.88 -5.38 -13.10
N THR A 345 4.96 -6.52 -12.42
CA THR A 345 3.81 -7.22 -11.82
C THR A 345 3.50 -6.80 -10.37
N ASN A 346 4.25 -5.83 -9.82
CA ASN A 346 4.13 -5.37 -8.44
C ASN A 346 3.45 -3.99 -8.35
N VAL A 347 2.45 -3.76 -9.20
CA VAL A 347 1.74 -2.48 -9.30
C VAL A 347 0.45 -2.57 -8.50
N LEU A 348 0.19 -1.58 -7.64
CA LEU A 348 -1.10 -1.39 -6.96
C LEU A 348 -1.90 -0.34 -7.73
N SER A 349 -2.35 -0.69 -8.93
CA SER A 349 -2.98 0.25 -9.87
C SER A 349 -4.44 0.56 -9.54
N ASN A 350 -5.11 -0.36 -8.85
CA ASN A 350 -6.51 -0.29 -8.46
C ASN A 350 -6.66 0.07 -6.97
N PHE A 351 -5.58 0.48 -6.30
CA PHE A 351 -5.60 0.91 -4.89
C PHE A 351 -5.16 2.36 -4.77
N ASN A 352 -6.01 3.15 -4.12
CA ASN A 352 -5.57 4.32 -3.38
C ASN A 352 -5.17 3.85 -1.98
N ILE A 353 -4.11 4.41 -1.40
CA ILE A 353 -3.66 4.01 -0.06
C ILE A 353 -3.62 5.21 0.88
N SER A 354 -4.00 5.00 2.14
CA SER A 354 -3.93 6.03 3.17
C SER A 354 -3.52 5.46 4.51
N VAL A 355 -2.82 6.26 5.32
CA VAL A 355 -2.48 5.89 6.68
C VAL A 355 -3.53 6.43 7.64
N GLY A 356 -4.09 5.54 8.45
CA GLY A 356 -5.03 5.88 9.51
C GLY A 356 -4.30 6.27 10.78
N ILE A 357 -4.43 7.54 11.19
CA ILE A 357 -3.72 8.12 12.34
C ILE A 357 -4.71 8.33 13.48
N TRP A 358 -4.27 8.03 14.70
CA TRP A 358 -5.00 8.19 15.95
C TRP A 358 -4.35 9.26 16.84
N GLU A 359 -5.07 9.68 17.87
CA GLU A 359 -4.63 10.72 18.82
C GLU A 359 -3.28 10.41 19.49
N ASP A 360 -3.05 9.16 19.85
CA ASP A 360 -1.82 8.69 20.51
C ASP A 360 -0.56 8.86 19.66
N PHE A 361 -0.67 8.79 18.32
CA PHE A 361 0.44 9.08 17.42
C PHE A 361 0.82 10.57 17.47
N TRP A 362 -0.17 11.47 17.52
CA TRP A 362 0.08 12.90 17.61
C TRP A 362 0.72 13.30 18.95
N GLU A 363 0.29 12.65 20.04
CA GLU A 363 0.92 12.81 21.35
C GLU A 363 2.39 12.36 21.32
N ALA A 364 2.66 11.16 20.77
CA ALA A 364 4.01 10.65 20.64
C ALA A 364 4.90 11.59 19.79
N LEU A 365 4.37 12.11 18.69
CA LEU A 365 5.07 13.07 17.82
C LEU A 365 5.37 14.40 18.56
N LYS A 366 4.38 14.94 19.29
CA LYS A 366 4.52 16.19 20.06
C LYS A 366 5.57 16.07 21.17
N GLU A 367 5.55 14.95 21.88
CA GLU A 367 6.43 14.69 23.02
C GLU A 367 7.81 14.13 22.61
N GLY A 368 7.97 13.70 21.35
CA GLY A 368 9.18 13.03 20.88
C GLY A 368 9.39 11.65 21.53
N LYS A 369 8.30 10.98 21.92
CA LYS A 369 8.33 9.63 22.49
C LYS A 369 8.34 8.60 21.37
N LYS A 370 9.01 7.48 21.60
CA LYS A 370 8.95 6.34 20.67
C LYS A 370 7.51 5.81 20.59
N TYR A 371 7.07 5.51 19.37
CA TYR A 371 5.72 5.04 19.10
C TYR A 371 5.69 3.51 18.99
N PRO A 372 4.83 2.79 19.74
CA PRO A 372 4.79 1.34 19.75
C PRO A 372 4.05 0.79 18.52
N LEU A 373 4.63 -0.21 17.86
CA LEU A 373 3.92 -1.00 16.86
C LEU A 373 3.32 -2.25 17.49
N ILE A 374 2.01 -2.42 17.33
CA ILE A 374 1.20 -3.42 18.06
C ILE A 374 0.72 -4.50 17.10
N ASN A 375 0.93 -5.76 17.45
CA ASN A 375 0.36 -6.85 16.68
C ASN A 375 -1.17 -6.92 16.90
N PRO A 376 -1.99 -6.76 15.85
CA PRO A 376 -3.45 -6.65 15.99
C PRO A 376 -4.13 -7.88 16.60
N ARG A 377 -3.53 -9.08 16.47
CA ARG A 377 -4.09 -10.33 17.01
C ARG A 377 -3.74 -10.54 18.48
N THR A 378 -2.50 -10.23 18.86
CA THR A 378 -2.02 -10.51 20.23
C THR A 378 -2.15 -9.34 21.18
N GLY A 379 -2.38 -8.13 20.66
CA GLY A 379 -2.33 -6.89 21.43
C GLY A 379 -0.94 -6.56 21.98
N LYS A 380 0.10 -7.31 21.62
CA LYS A 380 1.46 -7.13 22.13
C LYS A 380 2.27 -6.22 21.23
N LYS A 381 3.07 -5.38 21.87
CA LYS A 381 4.11 -4.58 21.24
C LYS A 381 5.14 -5.48 20.55
N VAL A 382 5.36 -5.23 19.26
CA VAL A 382 6.36 -5.92 18.42
C VAL A 382 7.69 -5.19 18.48
N ARG A 383 7.66 -3.87 18.24
CA ARG A 383 8.81 -2.96 18.31
C ARG A 383 8.34 -1.52 18.52
N GLU A 384 9.26 -0.58 18.57
CA GLU A 384 8.94 0.85 18.52
C GLU A 384 9.61 1.52 17.33
N VAL A 385 9.03 2.63 16.91
CA VAL A 385 9.54 3.51 15.86
C VAL A 385 9.67 4.94 16.37
N ASP A 386 10.48 5.74 15.69
CA ASP A 386 10.47 7.19 15.89
C ASP A 386 9.27 7.77 15.11
N PRO A 387 8.26 8.36 15.77
CA PRO A 387 7.10 8.91 15.09
C PRO A 387 7.47 10.03 14.13
N LYS A 388 8.56 10.79 14.40
CA LYS A 388 9.03 11.85 13.51
C LYS A 388 9.52 11.26 12.19
N ALA A 389 10.40 10.25 12.26
CA ALA A 389 10.93 9.61 11.06
C ALA A 389 9.80 8.96 10.22
N LEU A 390 8.87 8.27 10.88
CA LEU A 390 7.73 7.64 10.20
C LEU A 390 6.83 8.69 9.50
N PHE A 391 6.59 9.82 10.15
CA PHE A 391 5.79 10.91 9.58
C PHE A 391 6.50 11.64 8.43
N GLU A 392 7.84 11.76 8.49
CA GLU A 392 8.66 12.29 7.40
C GLU A 392 8.67 11.35 6.19
N GLU A 393 8.79 10.03 6.40
CA GLU A 393 8.66 9.02 5.34
C GLU A 393 7.29 9.06 4.66
N LEU A 394 6.22 9.19 5.46
CA LEU A 394 4.86 9.35 4.97
C LEU A 394 4.70 10.56 4.04
N ALA A 395 5.19 11.72 4.47
CA ALA A 395 5.14 12.96 3.68
C ALA A 395 6.01 12.88 2.42
N TYR A 396 7.20 12.27 2.53
CA TYR A 396 8.09 12.06 1.39
C TYR A 396 7.46 11.18 0.32
N MET A 397 6.83 10.06 0.71
CA MET A 397 6.18 9.16 -0.24
C MET A 397 4.99 9.83 -0.93
N ALA A 398 4.16 10.56 -0.20
CA ALA A 398 3.08 11.36 -0.79
C ALA A 398 3.61 12.42 -1.76
N TRP A 399 4.69 13.12 -1.41
CA TRP A 399 5.35 14.08 -2.29
C TRP A 399 5.93 13.44 -3.57
N ALA A 400 6.47 12.22 -3.44
CA ALA A 400 7.15 11.51 -4.51
C ALA A 400 6.20 10.71 -5.42
N LYS A 401 5.04 10.27 -4.91
CA LYS A 401 4.14 9.30 -5.56
C LYS A 401 2.64 9.63 -5.46
N ALA A 402 2.24 10.75 -4.87
CA ALA A 402 0.86 11.12 -4.55
C ALA A 402 0.14 10.17 -3.56
N ASP A 403 0.84 9.18 -3.02
CA ASP A 403 0.37 8.19 -2.06
C ASP A 403 1.46 7.93 -1.01
N PRO A 404 1.09 7.62 0.25
CA PRO A 404 -0.27 7.51 0.78
C PRO A 404 -0.86 8.87 1.20
N GLY A 405 -2.19 8.97 1.14
CA GLY A 405 -2.94 9.99 1.88
C GLY A 405 -2.97 9.72 3.39
N VAL A 406 -3.68 10.58 4.14
CA VAL A 406 -3.89 10.40 5.59
C VAL A 406 -5.36 10.47 5.96
N VAL A 407 -5.76 9.64 6.92
CA VAL A 407 -7.11 9.63 7.50
C VAL A 407 -6.97 9.83 9.01
N PHE A 408 -7.72 10.79 9.56
CA PHE A 408 -7.63 11.16 10.98
C PHE A 408 -8.79 10.50 11.75
N PHE A 409 -8.54 9.32 12.31
CA PHE A 409 -9.60 8.51 12.91
C PHE A 409 -10.14 9.08 14.22
N ASP A 410 -9.31 9.81 14.95
CA ASP A 410 -9.72 10.62 16.09
C ASP A 410 -10.72 11.71 15.67
N ILE A 411 -10.45 12.44 14.60
CA ILE A 411 -11.37 13.48 14.08
C ILE A 411 -12.66 12.86 13.53
N ILE A 412 -12.56 11.78 12.74
CA ILE A 412 -13.73 11.06 12.21
C ILE A 412 -14.64 10.58 13.34
N ASN A 413 -14.06 10.02 14.40
CA ASN A 413 -14.84 9.45 15.49
C ASN A 413 -15.24 10.45 16.58
N LYS A 414 -14.67 11.67 16.61
CA LYS A 414 -14.98 12.72 17.61
C LYS A 414 -16.49 12.98 17.76
N ARG A 415 -17.22 12.97 16.64
CA ARG A 415 -18.68 13.21 16.58
C ARG A 415 -19.47 11.99 16.09
N ASN A 416 -18.93 10.79 16.27
CA ASN A 416 -19.58 9.58 15.81
C ASN A 416 -20.77 9.19 16.70
N VAL A 417 -21.96 9.62 16.30
CA VAL A 417 -23.21 9.35 17.02
C VAL A 417 -23.67 7.89 16.99
N LEU A 418 -23.01 7.04 16.19
CA LEU A 418 -23.32 5.62 16.03
C LEU A 418 -22.34 4.69 16.75
N GLU A 419 -21.29 5.21 17.40
CA GLU A 419 -20.25 4.37 18.02
C GLU A 419 -20.83 3.36 19.02
N LYS A 420 -21.71 3.82 19.92
CA LYS A 420 -22.42 2.95 20.87
C LYS A 420 -23.33 1.95 20.16
N ALA A 421 -24.11 2.42 19.19
CA ALA A 421 -25.10 1.61 18.47
C ALA A 421 -24.46 0.50 17.62
N LYS A 422 -23.29 0.77 17.04
CA LYS A 422 -22.53 -0.14 16.17
C LYS A 422 -21.46 -0.93 16.92
N GLY A 423 -21.22 -0.62 18.19
CA GLY A 423 -20.28 -1.34 19.05
C GLY A 423 -18.81 -1.09 18.70
N GLY A 424 -18.49 0.04 18.05
CA GLY A 424 -17.12 0.33 17.65
C GLY A 424 -16.96 1.62 16.84
N LYS A 425 -15.69 1.97 16.61
CA LYS A 425 -15.28 3.15 15.83
C LYS A 425 -15.26 2.85 14.33
N ILE A 426 -15.44 3.91 13.54
CA ILE A 426 -15.20 3.88 12.10
C ILE A 426 -13.69 3.80 11.84
N ARG A 427 -13.26 2.85 11.00
CA ARG A 427 -11.84 2.54 10.73
C ARG A 427 -11.52 2.43 9.23
N ALA A 428 -12.42 2.87 8.36
CA ALA A 428 -12.24 2.87 6.93
C ALA A 428 -13.09 3.96 6.27
N THR A 429 -12.75 4.28 5.03
CA THR A 429 -13.55 5.10 4.13
C THR A 429 -13.83 4.34 2.84
N ASN A 430 -14.77 4.84 2.05
CA ASN A 430 -14.93 4.43 0.66
C ASN A 430 -13.70 4.82 -0.22
N PRO A 431 -13.61 4.35 -1.48
CA PRO A 431 -12.51 4.62 -2.42
C PRO A 431 -12.15 6.10 -2.65
N CYS A 432 -13.08 7.01 -2.41
CA CYS A 432 -12.92 8.43 -2.70
C CYS A 432 -12.68 9.30 -1.44
N GLY A 433 -12.74 8.70 -0.24
CA GLY A 433 -12.36 9.31 1.05
C GLY A 433 -13.42 10.22 1.69
N GLU A 434 -14.58 10.40 1.05
CA GLU A 434 -15.67 11.26 1.50
C GLU A 434 -16.65 10.56 2.43
N GLU A 435 -16.72 9.23 2.44
CA GLU A 435 -17.61 8.48 3.35
C GLU A 435 -16.80 7.60 4.31
N PRO A 436 -16.60 8.04 5.55
CA PRO A 436 -16.21 7.17 6.65
C PRO A 436 -17.36 6.21 6.97
N LEU A 437 -17.12 4.91 6.81
CA LEU A 437 -18.17 3.90 6.85
C LEU A 437 -17.86 2.79 7.82
N TYR A 438 -18.92 2.24 8.42
CA TYR A 438 -18.85 0.94 9.06
C TYR A 438 -18.78 -0.18 8.03
N GLU A 439 -18.38 -1.37 8.48
CA GLU A 439 -18.37 -2.56 7.64
C GLU A 439 -19.73 -2.79 6.98
N TYR A 440 -19.70 -3.08 5.69
CA TYR A 440 -20.87 -3.36 4.85
C TYR A 440 -21.90 -2.21 4.80
N GLU A 441 -21.55 -0.96 5.07
CA GLU A 441 -22.40 0.16 4.69
C GLU A 441 -22.25 0.52 3.20
N SER A 442 -23.20 1.30 2.67
CA SER A 442 -23.17 1.78 1.28
C SER A 442 -23.28 3.29 1.18
N CYS A 443 -22.76 3.83 0.08
CA CYS A 443 -22.84 5.24 -0.28
C CYS A 443 -24.07 5.50 -1.14
N ASN A 444 -25.02 6.31 -0.65
CA ASN A 444 -26.19 6.74 -1.43
C ASN A 444 -26.05 8.23 -1.74
N LEU A 445 -25.51 8.55 -2.92
CA LEU A 445 -24.94 9.85 -3.23
C LEU A 445 -25.74 10.63 -4.28
N ALA A 446 -25.84 11.95 -4.07
CA ALA A 446 -26.25 12.90 -5.10
C ALA A 446 -25.51 14.24 -4.90
N SER A 447 -25.41 15.05 -5.95
CA SER A 447 -24.71 16.34 -5.88
C SER A 447 -25.53 17.45 -6.50
N ILE A 448 -25.70 18.54 -5.76
CA ILE A 448 -26.46 19.72 -6.18
C ILE A 448 -25.53 20.71 -6.87
N ASN A 449 -25.89 21.17 -8.09
CA ASN A 449 -25.12 22.19 -8.81
C ASN A 449 -25.37 23.59 -8.22
N LEU A 450 -24.40 24.11 -7.46
CA LEU A 450 -24.49 25.42 -6.81
C LEU A 450 -24.62 26.59 -7.81
N ALA A 451 -24.03 26.48 -8.99
CA ALA A 451 -24.01 27.54 -9.98
C ALA A 451 -25.40 27.84 -10.60
N LYS A 452 -26.41 26.97 -10.37
CA LYS A 452 -27.80 27.18 -10.81
C LYS A 452 -28.62 28.06 -9.85
N PHE A 453 -28.13 28.25 -8.63
CA PHE A 453 -28.75 29.09 -7.61
C PHE A 453 -28.21 30.52 -7.61
N VAL A 454 -27.18 30.81 -8.41
CA VAL A 454 -26.75 32.20 -8.65
C VAL A 454 -27.71 32.85 -9.64
N LYS A 455 -28.42 33.89 -9.17
CA LYS A 455 -29.36 34.72 -9.94
C LYS A 455 -28.83 36.14 -10.04
N TYR A 456 -29.49 36.98 -10.85
CA TYR A 456 -29.14 38.39 -11.02
C TYR A 456 -30.34 39.24 -10.66
N ASP A 457 -30.12 40.33 -9.91
CA ASP A 457 -31.15 41.33 -9.65
C ASP A 457 -31.42 42.20 -10.89
N GLU A 458 -32.39 43.12 -10.81
CA GLU A 458 -32.73 44.02 -11.93
C GLU A 458 -31.55 44.92 -12.36
N SER A 459 -30.60 45.16 -11.46
CA SER A 459 -29.37 45.91 -11.74
C SER A 459 -28.23 45.06 -12.33
N GLY A 460 -28.47 43.76 -12.52
CA GLY A 460 -27.47 42.81 -13.02
C GLY A 460 -26.43 42.37 -11.99
N ARG A 461 -26.66 42.62 -10.68
CA ARG A 461 -25.76 42.14 -9.62
C ARG A 461 -26.10 40.70 -9.24
N PRO A 462 -25.09 39.82 -9.14
CA PRO A 462 -25.32 38.42 -8.81
C PRO A 462 -25.67 38.25 -7.32
N TYR A 463 -26.60 37.35 -7.03
CA TYR A 463 -26.92 36.91 -5.66
C TYR A 463 -27.21 35.41 -5.63
N PHE A 464 -27.09 34.78 -4.46
CA PHE A 464 -27.40 33.35 -4.28
C PHE A 464 -28.82 33.17 -3.75
N ASP A 465 -29.64 32.38 -4.44
CA ASP A 465 -31.02 32.05 -4.08
C ASP A 465 -31.06 30.95 -3.01
N TRP A 466 -31.09 31.39 -1.74
CA TRP A 466 -31.05 30.51 -0.58
C TRP A 466 -32.34 29.70 -0.38
N ASP A 467 -33.49 30.24 -0.78
CA ASP A 467 -34.80 29.61 -0.61
C ASP A 467 -34.98 28.45 -1.59
N GLU A 468 -34.66 28.66 -2.87
CA GLU A 468 -34.70 27.59 -3.87
C GLU A 468 -33.65 26.52 -3.55
N TYR A 469 -32.47 26.90 -3.03
CA TYR A 469 -31.47 25.95 -2.58
C TYR A 469 -31.98 25.05 -1.45
N ALA A 470 -32.58 25.64 -0.41
CA ALA A 470 -33.17 24.91 0.71
C ALA A 470 -34.27 23.93 0.27
N HIS A 471 -35.09 24.33 -0.70
CA HIS A 471 -36.13 23.48 -1.29
C HIS A 471 -35.54 22.29 -2.06
N VAL A 472 -34.53 22.53 -2.90
CA VAL A 472 -33.87 21.47 -3.68
C VAL A 472 -33.13 20.48 -2.77
N ILE A 473 -32.47 20.95 -1.71
CA ILE A 473 -31.80 20.09 -0.72
C ILE A 473 -32.78 19.05 -0.17
N GLN A 474 -33.96 19.49 0.30
CA GLN A 474 -34.96 18.59 0.87
C GLN A 474 -35.50 17.58 -0.15
N LYS A 475 -35.67 18.00 -1.42
CA LYS A 475 -36.06 17.08 -2.51
C LYS A 475 -34.98 16.03 -2.78
N VAL A 476 -33.71 16.42 -2.84
CA VAL A 476 -32.61 15.49 -3.08
C VAL A 476 -32.47 14.51 -1.91
N ALA A 477 -32.56 14.99 -0.66
CA ALA A 477 -32.55 14.13 0.52
C ALA A 477 -33.70 13.10 0.47
N LYS A 478 -34.89 13.51 0.02
CA LYS A 478 -36.02 12.61 -0.23
C LYS A 478 -35.74 11.54 -1.27
N TYR A 479 -35.13 11.90 -2.38
CA TYR A 479 -34.81 10.94 -3.44
C TYR A 479 -33.76 9.94 -2.98
N LEU A 480 -32.76 10.37 -2.21
CA LEU A 480 -31.76 9.46 -1.63
C LEU A 480 -32.37 8.53 -0.57
N ASP A 481 -33.23 9.03 0.32
CA ASP A 481 -33.93 8.18 1.30
C ASP A 481 -34.81 7.14 0.61
N ASN A 482 -35.52 7.52 -0.46
CA ASN A 482 -36.27 6.57 -1.26
C ASN A 482 -35.34 5.55 -1.96
N SER A 483 -34.18 5.99 -2.46
CA SER A 483 -33.21 5.14 -3.17
C SER A 483 -32.81 3.91 -2.35
N ILE A 484 -32.64 4.08 -1.03
CA ILE A 484 -32.31 2.97 -0.11
C ILE A 484 -33.32 1.82 -0.20
N ASP A 485 -34.61 2.12 -0.38
CA ASP A 485 -35.66 1.11 -0.39
C ASP A 485 -35.80 0.42 -1.76
N VAL A 486 -35.46 1.11 -2.86
CA VAL A 486 -35.54 0.58 -4.23
C VAL A 486 -34.26 -0.10 -4.70
N ASN A 487 -33.11 0.23 -4.09
CA ASN A 487 -31.81 -0.28 -4.52
C ASN A 487 -31.68 -1.79 -4.28
N LYS A 488 -30.89 -2.46 -5.13
CA LYS A 488 -30.56 -3.89 -4.97
C LYS A 488 -29.07 -4.02 -4.65
N PHE A 489 -28.77 -4.34 -3.41
CA PHE A 489 -27.39 -4.50 -2.96
C PHE A 489 -26.83 -5.88 -3.32
N PRO A 490 -25.54 -5.98 -3.68
CA PRO A 490 -24.94 -7.23 -4.14
C PRO A 490 -24.78 -8.27 -3.02
N LEU A 491 -24.69 -7.83 -1.76
CA LEU A 491 -24.58 -8.69 -0.58
C LEU A 491 -25.71 -8.39 0.41
N PRO A 492 -26.35 -9.42 1.01
CA PRO A 492 -27.39 -9.23 2.02
C PRO A 492 -26.94 -8.38 3.22
N GLU A 493 -25.67 -8.50 3.61
CA GLU A 493 -25.06 -7.73 4.69
C GLU A 493 -25.05 -6.23 4.38
N ILE A 494 -24.88 -5.86 3.10
CA ILE A 494 -24.91 -4.47 2.65
C ILE A 494 -26.34 -3.93 2.69
N ASP A 495 -27.31 -4.71 2.22
CA ASP A 495 -28.73 -4.34 2.28
C ASP A 495 -29.17 -4.08 3.73
N TYR A 496 -28.85 -5.03 4.62
CA TYR A 496 -29.18 -4.93 6.03
C TYR A 496 -28.56 -3.70 6.69
N ASN A 497 -27.23 -3.52 6.59
CA ASN A 497 -26.54 -2.41 7.26
C ASN A 497 -26.94 -1.05 6.68
N THR A 498 -27.17 -0.96 5.36
CA THR A 498 -27.65 0.28 4.73
C THR A 498 -29.02 0.68 5.25
N LYS A 499 -29.97 -0.27 5.37
CA LYS A 499 -31.31 0.00 5.90
C LYS A 499 -31.29 0.25 7.41
N LEU A 500 -30.29 -0.26 8.13
CA LEU A 500 -30.13 -0.11 9.56
C LEU A 500 -29.75 1.33 9.98
N THR A 501 -28.89 2.00 9.20
CA THR A 501 -28.48 3.39 9.45
C THR A 501 -29.20 4.39 8.54
N ARG A 502 -29.71 3.93 7.40
CA ARG A 502 -30.34 4.75 6.35
C ARG A 502 -29.50 5.98 5.96
N ARG A 503 -28.18 5.81 5.93
CA ARG A 503 -27.23 6.85 5.57
C ARG A 503 -27.47 7.35 4.15
N ILE A 504 -27.50 8.67 3.98
CA ILE A 504 -27.54 9.34 2.69
C ILE A 504 -26.43 10.39 2.61
N GLY A 505 -25.98 10.68 1.38
CA GLY A 505 -24.95 11.66 1.10
C GLY A 505 -25.45 12.72 0.14
N VAL A 506 -26.13 13.75 0.67
CA VAL A 506 -26.45 14.96 -0.12
C VAL A 506 -25.16 15.80 -0.20
N GLY A 507 -24.64 15.96 -1.42
CA GLY A 507 -23.43 16.72 -1.70
C GLY A 507 -23.67 17.89 -2.65
N MET A 508 -22.58 18.49 -3.11
CA MET A 508 -22.59 19.64 -4.01
C MET A 508 -21.51 19.55 -5.09
N MET A 509 -21.77 20.21 -6.21
CA MET A 509 -20.84 20.45 -7.32
C MET A 509 -21.02 21.87 -7.86
N GLY A 510 -20.16 22.32 -8.77
CA GLY A 510 -20.25 23.67 -9.34
C GLY A 510 -19.82 24.77 -8.38
N LEU A 511 -19.00 24.46 -7.36
CA LEU A 511 -18.55 25.45 -6.37
C LEU A 511 -17.72 26.57 -7.01
N ALA A 512 -16.76 26.24 -7.87
CA ALA A 512 -15.92 27.24 -8.52
C ALA A 512 -16.76 28.16 -9.42
N ASP A 513 -17.64 27.58 -10.24
CA ASP A 513 -18.55 28.34 -11.10
C ASP A 513 -19.48 29.27 -10.33
N ALA A 514 -20.02 28.81 -9.19
CA ALA A 514 -20.86 29.63 -8.33
C ALA A 514 -20.08 30.84 -7.79
N LEU A 515 -18.86 30.61 -7.32
CA LEU A 515 -17.97 31.68 -6.84
C LEU A 515 -17.59 32.66 -7.95
N PHE A 516 -17.29 32.16 -9.15
CA PHE A 516 -17.02 33.00 -10.33
C PHE A 516 -18.20 33.89 -10.68
N LYS A 517 -19.42 33.33 -10.75
CA LYS A 517 -20.64 34.10 -11.04
C LYS A 517 -20.94 35.15 -9.98
N LEU A 518 -20.60 34.89 -8.71
CA LEU A 518 -20.76 35.83 -7.60
C LEU A 518 -19.64 36.88 -7.53
N GLY A 519 -18.54 36.72 -8.29
CA GLY A 519 -17.37 37.60 -8.20
C GLY A 519 -16.54 37.39 -6.93
N ILE A 520 -16.64 36.20 -6.32
CA ILE A 520 -15.98 35.85 -5.05
C ILE A 520 -14.76 34.98 -5.34
N PRO A 521 -13.55 35.35 -4.89
CA PRO A 521 -12.36 34.50 -5.04
C PRO A 521 -12.44 33.26 -4.15
N TYR A 522 -12.04 32.10 -4.69
CA TYR A 522 -12.01 30.83 -3.96
C TYR A 522 -11.15 30.89 -2.69
N ASN A 523 -9.97 31.50 -2.78
CA ASN A 523 -8.99 31.66 -1.71
C ASN A 523 -9.11 33.01 -0.98
N SER A 524 -10.33 33.34 -0.54
CA SER A 524 -10.59 34.56 0.23
C SER A 524 -11.46 34.27 1.45
N LYS A 525 -11.45 35.18 2.45
CA LYS A 525 -12.35 35.07 3.62
C LYS A 525 -13.81 34.94 3.18
N GLU A 526 -14.23 35.74 2.21
CA GLU A 526 -15.58 35.71 1.65
C GLU A 526 -15.89 34.36 0.99
N GLY A 527 -14.94 33.80 0.24
CA GLY A 527 -15.06 32.45 -0.35
C GLY A 527 -15.21 31.36 0.72
N PHE A 528 -14.38 31.39 1.77
CA PHE A 528 -14.49 30.42 2.88
C PHE A 528 -15.79 30.57 3.67
N ASP A 529 -16.27 31.81 3.89
CA ASP A 529 -17.53 32.06 4.56
C ASP A 529 -18.72 31.60 3.72
N PHE A 530 -18.69 31.79 2.40
CA PHE A 530 -19.66 31.23 1.48
C PHE A 530 -19.67 29.69 1.52
N MET A 531 -18.49 29.05 1.48
CA MET A 531 -18.34 27.60 1.59
C MET A 531 -18.90 27.05 2.92
N ARG A 532 -18.70 27.76 4.04
CA ARG A 532 -19.31 27.40 5.33
C ARG A 532 -20.84 27.49 5.24
N LYS A 533 -21.35 28.65 4.81
CA LYS A 533 -22.80 28.92 4.79
C LYS A 533 -23.55 27.98 3.85
N VAL A 534 -23.02 27.72 2.65
CA VAL A 534 -23.67 26.80 1.70
C VAL A 534 -23.71 25.37 2.23
N THR A 535 -22.64 24.93 2.92
CA THR A 535 -22.61 23.59 3.53
C THR A 535 -23.47 23.50 4.78
N GLU A 536 -23.58 24.58 5.57
CA GLU A 536 -24.51 24.67 6.69
C GLU A 536 -25.96 24.49 6.22
N TYR A 537 -26.36 25.19 5.15
CA TYR A 537 -27.68 25.03 4.52
C TYR A 537 -27.89 23.59 4.04
N LEU A 538 -26.90 23.02 3.35
CA LEU A 538 -26.93 21.64 2.87
C LEU A 538 -27.26 20.66 4.00
N THR A 539 -26.57 20.76 5.14
CA THR A 539 -26.78 19.84 6.26
C THR A 539 -28.05 20.15 7.05
N PHE A 540 -28.32 21.41 7.35
CA PHE A 540 -29.50 21.83 8.11
C PHE A 540 -30.79 21.40 7.42
N TYR A 541 -30.95 21.73 6.13
CA TYR A 541 -32.17 21.40 5.40
C TYR A 541 -32.26 19.90 5.06
N SER A 542 -31.14 19.18 4.94
CA SER A 542 -31.19 17.71 4.85
C SER A 542 -31.72 17.08 6.14
N TYR A 543 -31.34 17.60 7.31
CA TYR A 543 -31.94 17.18 8.57
C TYR A 543 -33.40 17.60 8.73
N LYS A 544 -33.80 18.80 8.27
CA LYS A 544 -35.22 19.19 8.24
C LYS A 544 -36.06 18.19 7.45
N TYR A 545 -35.59 17.77 6.26
CA TYR A 545 -36.24 16.68 5.55
C TYR A 545 -36.25 15.38 6.37
N SER A 546 -35.12 14.99 6.96
CA SER A 546 -34.98 13.75 7.73
C SER A 546 -35.93 13.69 8.94
N VAL A 547 -36.16 14.81 9.62
CA VAL A 547 -37.16 14.96 10.70
C VAL A 547 -38.57 14.78 10.15
N GLU A 548 -38.91 15.47 9.06
CA GLU A 548 -40.23 15.34 8.42
C GLU A 548 -40.51 13.92 7.90
N ALA A 549 -39.48 13.25 7.41
CA ALA A 549 -39.55 11.86 7.00
C ALA A 549 -39.72 10.92 8.21
N ALA A 550 -39.06 11.20 9.34
CA ALA A 550 -39.21 10.43 10.57
C ALA A 550 -40.65 10.47 11.09
N LYS A 551 -41.28 11.66 11.10
CA LYS A 551 -42.71 11.81 11.49
C LYS A 551 -43.65 10.93 10.67
N LYS A 552 -43.34 10.73 9.38
CA LYS A 552 -44.22 10.03 8.42
C LYS A 552 -43.90 8.55 8.26
N ARG A 553 -42.63 8.17 8.42
CA ARG A 553 -42.09 6.85 8.06
C ARG A 553 -41.36 6.14 9.20
N GLY A 554 -41.24 6.78 10.36
CA GLY A 554 -40.41 6.34 11.48
C GLY A 554 -38.94 6.72 11.32
N THR A 555 -38.20 6.72 12.42
CA THR A 555 -36.76 7.00 12.46
C THR A 555 -35.94 5.92 11.75
N PHE A 556 -34.62 6.13 11.59
CA PHE A 556 -33.75 5.01 11.24
C PHE A 556 -33.73 3.97 12.38
N PRO A 557 -33.59 2.66 12.09
CA PRO A 557 -33.72 1.60 13.08
C PRO A 557 -32.81 1.68 14.33
N LEU A 558 -31.66 2.33 14.24
CA LEU A 558 -30.71 2.48 15.36
C LEU A 558 -30.86 3.80 16.14
N TYR A 559 -31.87 4.61 15.86
CA TYR A 559 -32.03 5.94 16.46
C TYR A 559 -31.99 5.90 18.00
N ASP A 560 -32.79 5.05 18.64
CA ASP A 560 -32.87 4.99 20.11
C ASP A 560 -31.58 4.50 20.79
N LYS A 561 -30.70 3.84 20.03
CA LYS A 561 -29.41 3.32 20.51
C LYS A 561 -28.24 4.25 20.16
N SER A 562 -28.52 5.30 19.39
CA SER A 562 -27.54 6.31 18.98
C SER A 562 -27.44 7.43 20.02
N ASP A 563 -26.58 8.40 19.75
CA ASP A 563 -26.43 9.60 20.57
C ASP A 563 -27.47 10.71 20.24
N TYR A 564 -28.32 10.52 19.22
CA TYR A 564 -29.35 11.51 18.84
C TYR A 564 -30.38 11.82 19.95
N PRO A 565 -30.91 10.84 20.71
CA PRO A 565 -31.80 11.12 21.83
C PRO A 565 -31.17 12.00 22.93
N GLU A 566 -29.84 12.01 23.03
CA GLU A 566 -29.08 12.88 23.94
C GLU A 566 -28.91 14.31 23.38
N GLY A 567 -29.40 14.60 22.17
CA GLY A 567 -29.24 15.89 21.50
C GLY A 567 -27.90 16.11 20.83
N LYS A 568 -27.10 15.06 20.64
CA LYS A 568 -25.80 15.15 19.96
C LYS A 568 -25.99 14.97 18.46
N LEU A 569 -25.27 15.79 17.70
CA LEU A 569 -25.23 15.71 16.24
C LEU A 569 -23.82 15.36 15.73
N PRO A 570 -23.71 14.65 14.59
CA PRO A 570 -22.44 14.32 13.95
C PRO A 570 -21.86 15.47 13.11
N VAL A 571 -22.11 16.72 13.52
CA VAL A 571 -21.75 17.94 12.78
C VAL A 571 -20.87 18.79 13.68
N GLU A 572 -19.61 19.03 13.32
CA GLU A 572 -18.70 19.79 14.20
C GLU A 572 -19.18 21.24 14.38
N GLY A 573 -19.65 21.90 13.32
CA GLY A 573 -20.17 23.26 13.32
C GLY A 573 -21.36 23.49 14.26
N PHE A 574 -22.13 22.43 14.55
CA PHE A 574 -23.19 22.49 15.57
C PHE A 574 -22.64 22.83 16.96
N TYR A 575 -21.39 22.49 17.28
CA TYR A 575 -20.81 22.80 18.59
C TYR A 575 -20.15 24.18 18.68
N HIS A 576 -20.24 24.98 17.61
CA HIS A 576 -19.62 26.30 17.48
C HIS A 576 -20.72 27.33 17.18
N ARG A 577 -21.47 27.75 18.21
CA ARG A 577 -22.63 28.65 18.07
C ARG A 577 -22.29 29.98 17.40
N GLU A 578 -21.04 30.43 17.51
CA GLU A 578 -20.55 31.68 16.94
C GLU A 578 -20.45 31.68 15.41
N VAL A 579 -20.56 30.53 14.75
CA VAL A 579 -20.54 30.41 13.28
C VAL A 579 -21.89 30.05 12.66
N TRP A 580 -22.96 29.95 13.46
CA TRP A 580 -24.29 29.59 12.99
C TRP A 580 -24.94 30.72 12.17
N ASN A 581 -25.55 30.36 11.04
CA ASN A 581 -26.45 31.23 10.27
C ASN A 581 -27.91 30.77 10.31
N LEU A 582 -28.19 29.58 10.84
CA LEU A 582 -29.50 28.94 10.89
C LEU A 582 -29.90 28.55 12.33
N PRO A 583 -31.21 28.37 12.63
CA PRO A 583 -31.70 28.09 13.98
C PRO A 583 -31.48 26.62 14.39
N TRP A 584 -30.22 26.24 14.64
CA TRP A 584 -29.84 24.88 15.03
C TRP A 584 -30.42 24.42 16.36
N ASP A 585 -30.67 25.34 17.30
CA ASP A 585 -31.32 25.01 18.58
C ASP A 585 -32.73 24.43 18.33
N GLU A 586 -33.52 25.05 17.44
CA GLU A 586 -34.86 24.57 17.09
C GLU A 586 -34.80 23.20 16.39
N LEU A 587 -33.88 23.03 15.45
CA LEU A 587 -33.69 21.76 14.76
C LEU A 587 -33.27 20.65 15.74
N ALA A 588 -32.36 20.92 16.68
CA ALA A 588 -31.93 19.94 17.66
C ALA A 588 -33.09 19.48 18.56
N GLU A 589 -33.97 20.39 18.96
CA GLU A 589 -35.17 20.04 19.73
C GLU A 589 -36.20 19.27 18.90
N GLU A 590 -36.38 19.60 17.62
CA GLU A 590 -37.18 18.80 16.70
C GLU A 590 -36.62 17.38 16.53
N ILE A 591 -35.30 17.24 16.39
CA ILE A 591 -34.60 15.95 16.28
C ILE A 591 -34.79 15.11 17.55
N LYS A 592 -34.75 15.71 18.74
CA LYS A 592 -35.04 14.98 19.99
C LYS A 592 -36.51 14.55 20.07
N ARG A 593 -37.43 15.44 19.66
CA ARG A 593 -38.86 15.22 19.81
C ARG A 593 -39.43 14.21 18.81
N TYR A 594 -38.95 14.24 17.57
CA TYR A 594 -39.51 13.45 16.47
C TYR A 594 -38.54 12.43 15.89
N GLY A 595 -37.25 12.54 16.21
CA GLY A 595 -36.20 11.74 15.63
C GLY A 595 -35.85 12.12 14.19
N VAL A 596 -34.92 11.36 13.61
CA VAL A 596 -34.45 11.52 12.22
C VAL A 596 -34.57 10.21 11.45
N ARG A 597 -34.85 10.31 10.14
CA ARG A 597 -34.99 9.16 9.25
C ARG A 597 -33.65 8.58 8.79
N ASN A 598 -32.61 9.41 8.76
CA ASN A 598 -31.30 9.10 8.21
C ASN A 598 -30.23 9.40 9.26
N ALA A 599 -29.33 8.45 9.54
CA ALA A 599 -28.33 8.60 10.60
C ALA A 599 -27.23 9.62 10.26
N MET A 600 -26.91 9.78 8.98
CA MET A 600 -26.00 10.79 8.42
C MET A 600 -26.63 11.27 7.11
N VAL A 601 -26.41 12.54 6.75
CA VAL A 601 -27.18 13.20 5.70
C VAL A 601 -26.36 13.89 4.61
N THR A 602 -25.10 14.27 4.88
CA THR A 602 -24.28 15.06 3.96
C THR A 602 -22.85 14.52 3.83
N THR A 603 -22.39 14.51 2.58
CA THR A 603 -21.02 14.21 2.17
C THR A 603 -20.73 14.91 0.84
N CYS A 604 -19.48 15.24 0.55
CA CYS A 604 -19.09 15.82 -0.75
C CYS A 604 -18.26 14.84 -1.56
N PRO A 605 -18.88 14.03 -2.44
CA PRO A 605 -18.16 13.08 -3.28
C PRO A 605 -17.48 13.78 -4.47
N PRO A 606 -16.53 13.11 -5.14
CA PRO A 606 -16.01 13.59 -6.41
C PRO A 606 -17.10 13.46 -7.48
N THR A 607 -17.24 14.49 -8.32
CA THR A 607 -18.36 14.55 -9.30
C THR A 607 -17.90 14.50 -10.74
N GLY A 608 -16.72 13.91 -11.04
CA GLY A 608 -16.08 14.00 -12.36
C GLY A 608 -17.03 13.79 -13.55
N SER A 609 -17.72 12.65 -13.64
CA SER A 609 -18.64 12.40 -14.77
C SER A 609 -19.94 13.21 -14.71
N VAL A 610 -20.51 13.41 -13.52
CA VAL A 610 -21.82 14.08 -13.40
C VAL A 610 -21.71 15.60 -13.54
N SER A 611 -20.57 16.19 -13.20
CA SER A 611 -20.30 17.61 -13.44
C SER A 611 -20.09 17.89 -14.93
N MET A 612 -19.47 16.97 -15.68
CA MET A 612 -19.41 17.05 -17.15
C MET A 612 -20.81 17.00 -17.77
N ILE A 613 -21.69 16.11 -17.29
CA ILE A 613 -23.09 16.05 -17.77
C ILE A 613 -23.84 17.34 -17.43
N ALA A 614 -23.59 17.91 -16.25
CA ALA A 614 -24.23 19.13 -15.79
C ALA A 614 -23.56 20.43 -16.30
N ASP A 615 -22.49 20.29 -17.10
CA ASP A 615 -21.67 21.37 -17.64
C ASP A 615 -21.25 22.40 -16.57
N THR A 616 -20.52 21.91 -15.55
CA THR A 616 -20.12 22.71 -14.39
C THR A 616 -18.82 22.20 -13.75
N SER A 617 -18.21 23.00 -12.87
CA SER A 617 -17.01 22.60 -12.12
C SER A 617 -17.24 21.36 -11.23
N SER A 618 -16.22 20.51 -11.10
CA SER A 618 -16.31 19.25 -10.34
C SER A 618 -16.30 19.48 -8.83
N GLY A 619 -17.34 19.00 -8.15
CA GLY A 619 -17.45 18.90 -6.70
C GLY A 619 -17.16 20.23 -6.01
N ILE A 620 -16.27 20.16 -5.04
CA ILE A 620 -15.77 21.32 -4.28
C ILE A 620 -14.39 21.78 -4.77
N GLU A 621 -13.93 21.30 -5.93
CA GLU A 621 -12.61 21.63 -6.45
C GLU A 621 -12.61 23.00 -7.14
N PRO A 622 -11.50 23.76 -7.03
CA PRO A 622 -11.21 24.82 -8.00
C PRO A 622 -11.05 24.23 -9.40
N ILE A 623 -11.29 25.04 -10.42
CA ILE A 623 -11.06 24.62 -11.80
C ILE A 623 -9.56 24.35 -12.02
N PHE A 624 -9.20 23.24 -12.65
CA PHE A 624 -7.80 22.90 -12.90
C PHE A 624 -7.14 23.82 -13.94
N ALA A 625 -7.87 24.16 -15.02
CA ALA A 625 -7.46 25.07 -16.08
C ALA A 625 -8.70 25.78 -16.65
N LEU A 626 -8.67 27.11 -16.76
CA LEU A 626 -9.75 27.91 -17.37
C LEU A 626 -9.80 27.75 -18.89
N VAL A 627 -8.63 27.56 -19.50
CA VAL A 627 -8.47 27.29 -20.93
C VAL A 627 -7.48 26.16 -21.11
N TYR A 628 -7.85 25.15 -21.91
CA TYR A 628 -6.92 24.09 -22.31
C TYR A 628 -7.16 23.67 -23.76
N LYS A 629 -6.12 23.14 -24.39
CA LYS A 629 -6.18 22.71 -25.79
C LYS A 629 -6.52 21.23 -25.88
N LYS A 630 -7.46 20.88 -26.76
CA LYS A 630 -7.84 19.48 -27.04
C LYS A 630 -7.69 19.21 -28.53
N SER A 631 -6.85 18.24 -28.85
CA SER A 631 -6.67 17.75 -30.22
C SER A 631 -7.71 16.65 -30.49
N VAL A 632 -8.58 16.88 -31.47
CA VAL A 632 -9.57 15.92 -31.98
C VAL A 632 -9.27 15.62 -33.45
N THR A 633 -9.92 14.62 -34.03
CA THR A 633 -9.66 14.17 -35.41
C THR A 633 -9.82 15.28 -36.47
N VAL A 634 -10.63 16.30 -36.17
CA VAL A 634 -10.96 17.42 -37.09
C VAL A 634 -10.02 18.62 -36.91
N GLY A 635 -9.18 18.64 -35.87
CA GLY A 635 -8.28 19.76 -35.57
C GLY A 635 -8.07 19.96 -34.07
N GLU A 636 -7.44 21.07 -33.72
CA GLU A 636 -7.21 21.43 -32.32
C GLU A 636 -8.10 22.59 -31.92
N PHE A 637 -8.79 22.44 -30.79
CA PHE A 637 -9.72 23.46 -30.28
C PHE A 637 -9.36 23.82 -28.85
N TYR A 638 -9.58 25.09 -28.49
CA TYR A 638 -9.55 25.51 -27.09
C TYR A 638 -10.88 25.18 -26.44
N TYR A 639 -10.80 24.49 -25.30
CA TYR A 639 -11.91 24.37 -24.37
C TYR A 639 -11.76 25.46 -23.31
N VAL A 640 -12.83 26.22 -23.09
CA VAL A 640 -12.86 27.36 -22.18
C VAL A 640 -13.96 27.09 -21.16
N ASP A 641 -13.69 27.40 -19.88
CA ASP A 641 -14.72 27.38 -18.86
C ASP A 641 -15.92 28.27 -19.27
N PRO A 642 -17.17 27.77 -19.24
CA PRO A 642 -18.32 28.53 -19.75
C PRO A 642 -18.60 29.85 -19.01
N VAL A 643 -18.32 29.91 -17.71
CA VAL A 643 -18.54 31.14 -16.92
C VAL A 643 -17.48 32.18 -17.27
N PHE A 644 -16.23 31.75 -17.37
CA PHE A 644 -15.12 32.59 -17.78
C PHE A 644 -15.25 33.07 -19.24
N GLU A 645 -15.67 32.20 -20.16
CA GLU A 645 -15.94 32.56 -21.55
C GLU A 645 -17.00 33.66 -21.67
N ALA A 646 -18.10 33.53 -20.91
CA ALA A 646 -19.16 34.53 -20.89
C ALA A 646 -18.65 35.89 -20.41
N GLU A 647 -17.78 35.91 -19.38
CA GLU A 647 -17.20 37.15 -18.86
C GLU A 647 -16.19 37.77 -19.84
N LEU A 648 -15.35 36.96 -20.51
CA LEU A 648 -14.46 37.43 -21.58
C LEU A 648 -15.25 38.09 -22.71
N LYS A 649 -16.34 37.46 -23.16
CA LYS A 649 -17.22 38.00 -24.22
C LYS A 649 -17.88 39.29 -23.79
N LYS A 650 -18.42 39.34 -22.56
CA LYS A 650 -19.05 40.53 -21.98
C LYS A 650 -18.11 41.73 -21.94
N ARG A 651 -16.81 41.51 -21.68
CA ARG A 651 -15.78 42.55 -21.62
C ARG A 651 -15.08 42.83 -22.96
N GLY A 652 -15.46 42.14 -24.04
CA GLY A 652 -14.82 42.28 -25.35
C GLY A 652 -13.38 41.78 -25.40
N LEU A 653 -12.98 40.89 -24.48
CA LEU A 653 -11.62 40.32 -24.39
C LEU A 653 -11.48 38.99 -25.13
N TYR A 654 -12.59 38.35 -25.52
CA TYR A 654 -12.58 37.04 -26.15
C TYR A 654 -11.89 37.05 -27.52
N SER A 655 -10.72 36.39 -27.62
CA SER A 655 -9.95 36.23 -28.86
C SER A 655 -9.10 34.97 -28.83
N ASP A 656 -8.85 34.35 -30.00
CA ASP A 656 -8.00 33.16 -30.11
C ASP A 656 -6.56 33.40 -29.61
N GLU A 657 -6.04 34.62 -29.80
CA GLU A 657 -4.72 35.01 -29.29
C GLU A 657 -4.67 34.99 -27.77
N LEU A 658 -5.68 35.55 -27.10
CA LEU A 658 -5.77 35.55 -25.64
C LEU A 658 -5.98 34.13 -25.10
N LEU A 659 -6.83 33.32 -25.73
CA LEU A 659 -7.03 31.92 -25.34
C LEU A 659 -5.73 31.11 -25.45
N ALA A 660 -4.94 31.34 -26.50
CA ALA A 660 -3.63 30.73 -26.65
C ALA A 660 -2.67 31.16 -25.53
N LYS A 661 -2.64 32.46 -25.16
CA LYS A 661 -1.83 32.96 -24.04
C LYS A 661 -2.21 32.32 -22.71
N ILE A 662 -3.51 32.20 -22.42
CA ILE A 662 -4.01 31.56 -21.19
C ILE A 662 -3.68 30.07 -21.18
N SER A 663 -3.95 29.35 -22.27
CA SER A 663 -3.62 27.91 -22.39
C SER A 663 -2.13 27.65 -22.19
N ASN A 664 -1.27 28.50 -22.76
CA ASN A 664 0.20 28.41 -22.59
C ASN A 664 0.67 28.81 -21.19
N ASN A 665 -0.17 29.48 -20.40
CA ASN A 665 0.06 29.82 -19.00
C ASN A 665 -0.60 28.81 -18.05
N TYR A 666 -0.51 27.52 -18.38
CA TYR A 666 -1.14 26.42 -17.60
C TYR A 666 -2.67 26.54 -17.48
N GLY A 667 -3.31 27.25 -18.41
CA GLY A 667 -4.74 27.54 -18.35
C GLY A 667 -5.12 28.58 -17.29
N SER A 668 -4.15 29.35 -16.78
CA SER A 668 -4.34 30.38 -15.76
C SER A 668 -4.26 31.79 -16.36
N VAL A 669 -5.04 32.71 -15.78
CA VAL A 669 -5.00 34.14 -16.11
C VAL A 669 -4.00 34.94 -15.27
N GLN A 670 -3.38 34.33 -14.25
CA GLN A 670 -2.50 35.05 -13.34
C GLN A 670 -1.27 35.62 -14.06
N GLY A 671 -1.02 36.91 -13.87
CA GLY A 671 0.14 37.62 -14.41
C GLY A 671 0.01 38.02 -15.89
N LEU A 672 -1.15 37.87 -16.51
CA LEU A 672 -1.40 38.35 -17.87
C LEU A 672 -1.89 39.80 -17.84
N GLU A 673 -1.11 40.74 -18.40
CA GLU A 673 -1.44 42.18 -18.40
C GLU A 673 -2.74 42.49 -19.17
N GLU A 674 -3.10 41.65 -20.14
CA GLU A 674 -4.32 41.76 -20.93
C GLU A 674 -5.60 41.42 -20.14
N ILE A 675 -5.47 40.78 -18.97
CA ILE A 675 -6.60 40.43 -18.10
C ILE A 675 -6.67 41.41 -16.93
N PRO A 676 -7.80 42.11 -16.74
CA PRO A 676 -8.00 43.00 -15.59
C PRO A 676 -7.77 42.32 -14.23
N GLU A 677 -7.22 43.06 -13.25
CA GLU A 677 -6.89 42.54 -11.92
C GLU A 677 -8.09 41.93 -11.19
N ASP A 678 -9.29 42.49 -11.37
CA ASP A 678 -10.51 41.97 -10.76
C ASP A 678 -10.89 40.58 -11.31
N MET A 679 -10.63 40.32 -12.60
CA MET A 679 -10.79 38.99 -13.20
C MET A 679 -9.71 38.03 -12.72
N GLN A 680 -8.44 38.46 -12.66
CA GLN A 680 -7.37 37.62 -12.12
C GLN A 680 -7.65 37.23 -10.65
N ARG A 681 -8.22 38.14 -9.87
CA ARG A 681 -8.60 37.87 -8.47
C ARG A 681 -9.69 36.80 -8.35
N VAL A 682 -10.66 36.75 -9.27
CA VAL A 682 -11.82 35.84 -9.18
C VAL A 682 -11.53 34.51 -9.87
N PHE A 683 -11.02 34.53 -11.09
CA PHE A 683 -10.80 33.35 -11.92
C PHE A 683 -9.45 32.70 -11.60
N VAL A 684 -9.38 32.07 -10.43
CA VAL A 684 -8.20 31.32 -9.96
C VAL A 684 -8.32 29.83 -10.29
N THR A 685 -7.21 29.23 -10.74
CA THR A 685 -7.14 27.77 -10.94
C THR A 685 -6.66 27.04 -9.68
N ALA A 686 -6.79 25.71 -9.67
CA ALA A 686 -6.29 24.85 -8.60
C ALA A 686 -4.80 25.02 -8.33
N MET A 687 -4.01 25.41 -9.33
CA MET A 687 -2.60 25.67 -9.10
C MET A 687 -2.38 27.06 -8.49
N ASP A 688 -3.23 28.05 -8.79
CA ASP A 688 -3.10 29.46 -8.35
C ASP A 688 -3.39 29.64 -6.86
N ILE A 689 -4.03 28.65 -6.26
CA ILE A 689 -4.38 28.64 -4.85
C ILE A 689 -3.25 27.97 -4.07
N HIS A 690 -2.80 28.63 -3.01
CA HIS A 690 -1.79 28.06 -2.13
C HIS A 690 -2.36 26.85 -1.37
N TRP A 691 -1.53 25.84 -1.10
CA TRP A 691 -2.00 24.58 -0.48
C TRP A 691 -2.69 24.79 0.88
N LEU A 692 -2.30 25.82 1.63
CA LEU A 692 -2.96 26.18 2.90
C LEU A 692 -4.41 26.62 2.67
N ASP A 693 -4.68 27.39 1.61
CA ASP A 693 -6.03 27.82 1.23
C ASP A 693 -6.87 26.64 0.74
N HIS A 694 -6.26 25.64 0.06
CA HIS A 694 -6.95 24.38 -0.26
C HIS A 694 -7.44 23.66 1.00
N ILE A 695 -6.59 23.57 2.03
CA ILE A 695 -6.95 22.92 3.30
C ILE A 695 -8.03 23.73 4.02
N LEU A 696 -7.95 25.06 4.02
CA LEU A 696 -8.97 25.91 4.64
C LEU A 696 -10.32 25.80 3.94
N ALA A 697 -10.34 25.66 2.61
CA ALA A 697 -11.56 25.35 1.88
C ALA A 697 -12.15 24.02 2.34
N GLN A 698 -11.32 22.97 2.43
CA GLN A 698 -11.77 21.66 2.90
C GLN A 698 -12.32 21.72 4.33
N ALA A 699 -11.58 22.36 5.25
CA ALA A 699 -11.97 22.49 6.65
C ALA A 699 -13.27 23.29 6.81
N SER A 700 -13.43 24.36 6.02
CA SER A 700 -14.62 25.22 6.03
C SER A 700 -15.88 24.46 5.62
N ILE A 701 -15.75 23.53 4.67
CA ILE A 701 -16.84 22.67 4.23
C ILE A 701 -17.06 21.53 5.24
N GLN A 702 -16.00 20.81 5.62
CA GLN A 702 -16.09 19.65 6.52
C GLN A 702 -16.60 20.00 7.92
N LEU A 703 -16.48 21.25 8.34
CA LEU A 703 -17.10 21.76 9.57
C LEU A 703 -18.59 21.40 9.66
N TRP A 704 -19.31 21.46 8.53
CA TRP A 704 -20.75 21.27 8.48
C TRP A 704 -21.19 19.90 7.94
N LEU A 705 -20.29 19.08 7.41
CA LEU A 705 -20.63 17.76 6.87
C LEU A 705 -20.78 16.71 7.97
N THR A 706 -21.78 15.83 7.84
CA THR A 706 -21.91 14.66 8.72
C THR A 706 -20.78 13.66 8.46
N ASP A 707 -20.48 13.42 7.18
CA ASP A 707 -19.37 12.58 6.73
C ASP A 707 -18.17 13.44 6.31
N SER A 708 -17.46 13.10 5.25
CA SER A 708 -16.23 13.76 4.82
C SER A 708 -16.43 14.41 3.44
N ALA A 709 -15.34 14.86 2.84
CA ALA A 709 -15.32 15.47 1.53
C ALA A 709 -14.14 14.89 0.75
N SER A 710 -14.36 14.60 -0.52
CA SER A 710 -13.30 14.28 -1.46
C SER A 710 -12.74 15.57 -2.01
N LYS A 711 -11.52 15.90 -1.58
CA LYS A 711 -10.79 17.07 -2.06
C LYS A 711 -9.31 16.78 -2.17
N THR A 712 -8.75 17.15 -3.31
CA THR A 712 -7.33 17.06 -3.60
C THR A 712 -6.65 18.37 -3.23
N ILE A 713 -5.61 18.28 -2.41
CA ILE A 713 -4.70 19.40 -2.17
C ILE A 713 -3.69 19.41 -3.32
N ASN A 714 -4.04 20.15 -4.38
CA ASN A 714 -3.18 20.32 -5.53
C ASN A 714 -2.00 21.22 -5.17
N MET A 715 -0.80 20.76 -5.50
CA MET A 715 0.44 21.47 -5.22
C MET A 715 1.26 21.61 -6.51
N PRO A 716 1.88 22.77 -6.75
CA PRO A 716 2.78 22.96 -7.90
C PRO A 716 4.06 22.12 -7.76
N ASN A 717 4.79 21.96 -8.86
CA ASN A 717 5.97 21.08 -8.92
C ASN A 717 7.09 21.50 -7.94
N ASP A 718 7.16 22.78 -7.60
CA ASP A 718 8.10 23.37 -6.64
C ASP A 718 7.69 23.20 -5.16
N ALA A 719 6.53 22.61 -4.87
CA ALA A 719 6.19 22.19 -3.52
C ALA A 719 7.19 21.16 -3.00
N THR A 720 7.53 21.26 -1.73
CA THR A 720 8.55 20.46 -1.04
C THR A 720 7.91 19.40 -0.16
N VAL A 721 8.74 18.48 0.35
CA VAL A 721 8.32 17.49 1.34
C VAL A 721 7.85 18.17 2.64
N GLU A 722 8.45 19.31 2.99
CA GLU A 722 8.08 20.09 4.18
C GLU A 722 6.67 20.70 4.03
N ASP A 723 6.25 21.08 2.82
CA ASP A 723 4.88 21.54 2.56
C ASP A 723 3.87 20.43 2.75
N VAL A 724 4.16 19.22 2.26
CA VAL A 724 3.28 18.06 2.45
C VAL A 724 3.13 17.72 3.94
N LYS A 725 4.24 17.77 4.67
CA LYS A 725 4.26 17.56 6.13
C LYS A 725 3.44 18.62 6.87
N ALA A 726 3.63 19.89 6.52
CA ALA A 726 2.88 21.00 7.09
C ALA A 726 1.39 20.91 6.74
N ALA A 727 1.05 20.51 5.52
CA ALA A 727 -0.31 20.28 5.06
C ALA A 727 -1.03 19.23 5.93
N TYR A 728 -0.39 18.08 6.19
CA TYR A 728 -0.97 17.04 7.05
C TYR A 728 -1.20 17.52 8.49
N LEU A 729 -0.21 18.21 9.08
CA LEU A 729 -0.33 18.73 10.46
C LEU A 729 -1.41 19.80 10.58
N LEU A 730 -1.44 20.75 9.65
CA LEU A 730 -2.41 21.85 9.68
C LEU A 730 -3.82 21.36 9.36
N ALA A 731 -3.98 20.39 8.45
CA ALA A 731 -5.27 19.78 8.20
C ALA A 731 -5.82 19.05 9.43
N TYR A 732 -4.98 18.29 10.15
CA TYR A 732 -5.37 17.69 11.42
C TYR A 732 -5.83 18.76 12.43
N LYS A 733 -5.06 19.84 12.58
CA LYS A 733 -5.38 20.94 13.52
C LYS A 733 -6.59 21.77 13.12
N LEU A 734 -6.90 21.84 11.84
CA LEU A 734 -8.11 22.46 11.31
C LEU A 734 -9.35 21.56 11.40
N GLY A 735 -9.18 20.30 11.86
CA GLY A 735 -10.29 19.36 12.03
C GLY A 735 -10.75 18.71 10.72
N CYS A 736 -9.90 18.66 9.70
CA CYS A 736 -10.19 17.84 8.52
C CYS A 736 -10.29 16.36 8.92
N LYS A 737 -11.10 15.57 8.21
CA LYS A 737 -11.27 14.12 8.46
C LYS A 737 -10.20 13.25 7.76
N GLY A 738 -9.58 13.78 6.72
CA GLY A 738 -8.49 13.15 5.96
C GLY A 738 -7.99 14.07 4.86
N VAL A 739 -6.82 13.78 4.29
CA VAL A 739 -6.19 14.60 3.25
C VAL A 739 -5.45 13.73 2.24
N THR A 740 -5.60 14.10 0.96
CA THR A 740 -4.77 13.61 -0.13
C THR A 740 -4.07 14.79 -0.79
N VAL A 741 -2.76 14.66 -1.00
CA VAL A 741 -1.94 15.65 -1.69
C VAL A 741 -1.60 15.14 -3.08
N TYR A 742 -1.78 15.99 -4.08
CA TYR A 742 -1.27 15.76 -5.43
C TYR A 742 -0.31 16.87 -5.80
N ARG A 743 0.98 16.53 -5.85
CA ARG A 743 2.00 17.44 -6.36
C ARG A 743 2.20 17.21 -7.85
N ASP A 744 2.21 18.28 -8.62
CA ASP A 744 2.59 18.22 -10.03
C ASP A 744 3.96 17.52 -10.19
N GLY A 745 4.03 16.50 -11.05
CA GLY A 745 5.24 15.68 -11.27
C GLY A 745 5.49 14.55 -10.26
N SER A 746 4.56 14.29 -9.32
CA SER A 746 4.62 13.12 -8.43
C SER A 746 4.29 11.79 -9.12
N LEU A 747 3.54 11.82 -10.23
CA LEU A 747 3.23 10.65 -11.06
C LEU A 747 3.94 10.73 -12.41
N SER A 748 4.37 9.57 -12.94
CA SER A 748 5.07 9.46 -14.23
C SER A 748 4.16 9.71 -15.45
N VAL A 749 2.85 9.58 -15.26
CA VAL A 749 1.81 9.92 -16.24
C VAL A 749 0.89 10.93 -15.57
N GLN A 750 0.89 12.17 -16.07
CA GLN A 750 -0.02 13.19 -15.61
C GLN A 750 -1.35 13.07 -16.36
N VAL A 751 -2.46 13.23 -15.64
CA VAL A 751 -3.81 13.16 -16.22
C VAL A 751 -4.10 14.35 -17.13
N TYR A 752 -3.52 15.51 -16.81
CA TYR A 752 -3.57 16.72 -17.62
C TYR A 752 -2.18 17.00 -18.20
N SER A 753 -2.04 16.99 -19.52
CA SER A 753 -0.85 17.49 -20.19
C SER A 753 -1.16 18.87 -20.75
N VAL A 754 -0.69 19.93 -20.10
CA VAL A 754 -0.64 21.25 -20.73
C VAL A 754 0.67 21.29 -21.52
N GLU A 755 0.58 21.14 -22.84
CA GLU A 755 1.72 21.31 -23.73
C GLU A 755 2.05 22.81 -23.83
N GLY A 756 3.24 23.19 -23.37
CA GLY A 756 3.72 24.57 -23.44
C GLY A 756 5.15 24.71 -22.91
N GLU A 757 5.89 25.69 -23.42
CA GLU A 757 7.18 26.09 -22.83
C GLU A 757 6.97 26.41 -21.35
N ARG A 758 7.80 25.83 -20.47
CA ARG A 758 7.78 26.06 -19.02
C ARG A 758 8.17 27.51 -18.71
N LYS A 759 7.26 28.45 -18.96
CA LYS A 759 7.38 29.81 -18.42
C LYS A 759 7.28 29.75 -16.89
N LYS A 760 8.03 30.64 -16.24
CA LYS A 760 8.13 30.70 -14.78
C LYS A 760 6.77 31.14 -14.23
N ARG A 761 6.03 30.18 -13.67
CA ARG A 761 4.72 30.38 -13.08
C ARG A 761 4.76 31.42 -11.95
N VAL A 762 3.70 32.22 -11.79
CA VAL A 762 3.53 33.07 -10.62
C VAL A 762 3.37 32.17 -9.38
N PRO A 763 4.26 32.25 -8.37
CA PRO A 763 4.15 31.43 -7.18
C PRO A 763 2.87 31.75 -6.40
N ALA A 764 2.08 30.73 -6.07
CA ALA A 764 0.90 30.89 -5.23
C ALA A 764 1.33 31.27 -3.81
N LYS A 765 0.71 32.30 -3.24
CA LYS A 765 0.94 32.75 -1.86
C LYS A 765 -0.32 32.53 -1.01
N PRO A 766 -0.18 32.24 0.29
CA PRO A 766 -1.33 32.11 1.16
C PRO A 766 -2.13 33.41 1.21
N SER A 767 -3.46 33.31 1.20
CA SER A 767 -4.34 34.47 1.37
C SER A 767 -4.13 35.14 2.72
N GLU A 768 -4.47 36.43 2.85
CA GLU A 768 -4.39 37.15 4.12
C GLU A 768 -5.22 36.50 5.24
N TYR A 769 -6.32 35.83 4.88
CA TYR A 769 -7.10 35.06 5.83
C TYR A 769 -6.33 33.80 6.28
N ALA A 770 -5.72 33.08 5.35
CA ALA A 770 -4.93 31.90 5.65
C ALA A 770 -3.74 32.21 6.57
N LYS A 771 -3.05 33.33 6.33
CA LYS A 771 -1.96 33.81 7.19
C LYS A 771 -2.43 34.01 8.64
N LYS A 772 -3.55 34.73 8.83
CA LYS A 772 -4.13 34.96 10.17
C LYS A 772 -4.55 33.67 10.87
N ILE A 773 -5.09 32.71 10.13
CA ILE A 773 -5.47 31.41 10.70
C ILE A 773 -4.23 30.60 11.08
N LEU A 774 -3.19 30.59 10.24
CA LEU A 774 -1.91 29.94 10.55
C LEU A 774 -1.30 30.52 11.85
N GLU A 775 -1.22 31.84 11.97
CA GLU A 775 -0.72 32.52 13.17
C GLU A 775 -1.48 32.08 14.43
N LYS A 776 -2.82 32.06 14.37
CA LYS A 776 -3.68 31.61 15.48
C LYS A 776 -3.44 30.14 15.86
N ILE A 777 -3.28 29.26 14.86
CA ILE A 777 -2.99 27.84 15.12
C ILE A 777 -1.64 27.71 15.82
N ILE A 778 -0.62 28.41 15.33
CA ILE A 778 0.74 28.37 15.88
C ILE A 778 0.80 28.96 17.29
N GLU A 779 0.03 30.01 17.57
CA GLU A 779 -0.12 30.58 18.91
C GLU A 779 -0.76 29.58 19.88
N LYS A 780 -1.84 28.91 19.46
CA LYS A 780 -2.54 27.91 20.26
C LYS A 780 -1.73 26.62 20.45
N GLU A 781 -0.90 26.27 19.47
CA GLU A 781 -0.14 25.01 19.43
C GLU A 781 1.36 25.25 19.14
N PRO A 782 2.13 25.82 20.10
CA PRO A 782 3.51 26.26 19.85
C PRO A 782 4.47 25.14 19.42
N TRP A 783 4.16 23.89 19.75
CA TRP A 783 4.98 22.73 19.38
C TRP A 783 5.06 22.52 17.86
N LEU A 784 4.09 23.00 17.09
CA LEU A 784 4.07 22.91 15.62
C LEU A 784 5.27 23.62 14.99
N LYS A 785 5.82 24.66 15.65
CA LYS A 785 7.05 25.36 15.19
C LYS A 785 8.26 24.44 15.06
N LYS A 786 8.25 23.25 15.70
CA LYS A 786 9.29 22.23 15.55
C LYS A 786 9.23 21.51 14.19
N PHE A 787 8.09 21.55 13.52
CA PHE A 787 7.78 20.77 12.32
C PHE A 787 7.34 21.62 11.13
N VAL A 788 6.97 22.88 11.37
CA VAL A 788 6.42 23.81 10.39
C VAL A 788 7.25 25.09 10.39
N ASP A 789 7.83 25.44 9.23
CA ASP A 789 8.50 26.71 9.01
C ASP A 789 7.47 27.77 8.62
N VAL A 790 7.03 28.55 9.61
CA VAL A 790 5.96 29.54 9.44
C VAL A 790 6.38 30.66 8.49
N GLU A 791 7.62 31.13 8.58
CA GLU A 791 8.12 32.22 7.74
C GLU A 791 8.21 31.78 6.27
N ALA A 792 8.67 30.55 6.02
CA ALA A 792 8.67 29.95 4.69
C ALA A 792 7.26 29.91 4.08
N ILE A 793 6.27 29.44 4.84
CA ILE A 793 4.88 29.34 4.39
C ILE A 793 4.31 30.73 4.09
N LEU A 794 4.52 31.70 4.98
CA LEU A 794 3.99 33.07 4.80
C LEU A 794 4.57 33.76 3.56
N ASN A 795 5.84 33.46 3.23
CA ASN A 795 6.52 34.02 2.06
C ASN A 795 6.24 33.25 0.75
N GLY A 796 5.57 32.10 0.81
CA GLY A 796 5.36 31.21 -0.34
C GLY A 796 6.67 30.61 -0.87
N THR A 797 7.70 30.52 -0.01
CA THR A 797 9.03 30.01 -0.35
C THR A 797 9.39 28.87 0.61
N ASN A 798 9.44 27.65 0.09
CA ASN A 798 9.24 26.42 0.86
C ASN A 798 10.48 25.89 1.60
N GLY A 799 11.21 26.72 2.34
CA GLY A 799 12.39 26.26 3.09
C GLY A 799 13.51 25.71 2.19
N LYS A 800 14.64 25.33 2.79
CA LYS A 800 15.80 24.82 2.02
C LYS A 800 15.41 23.50 1.35
N GLY A 801 15.79 23.33 0.08
CA GLY A 801 15.63 22.07 -0.67
C GLY A 801 16.12 20.84 0.12
N PRO A 802 15.76 19.63 -0.32
CA PRO A 802 15.62 18.46 0.53
C PRO A 802 16.77 18.30 1.54
N SER A 803 16.50 18.57 2.82
CA SER A 803 17.40 18.19 3.92
C SER A 803 17.19 16.74 4.35
N PHE A 804 16.66 15.90 3.45
CA PHE A 804 16.47 14.48 3.69
C PHE A 804 17.68 13.71 3.16
N LYS A 805 18.71 13.56 4.00
CA LYS A 805 19.68 12.48 3.82
C LYS A 805 19.10 11.24 4.46
N LEU A 806 18.41 10.43 3.66
CA LEU A 806 18.16 9.03 3.99
C LEU A 806 19.53 8.40 4.32
N ASN A 807 19.78 8.08 5.59
CA ASN A 807 20.91 7.23 5.98
C ASN A 807 20.59 5.75 5.63
N LEU A 808 20.03 5.52 4.45
CA LEU A 808 20.01 4.23 3.78
C LEU A 808 20.86 4.40 2.53
N THR A 809 22.17 4.24 2.69
CA THR A 809 23.07 3.99 1.56
C THR A 809 22.71 2.63 0.95
N VAL A 810 21.80 2.65 -0.02
CA VAL A 810 21.78 1.67 -1.09
C VAL A 810 21.96 2.48 -2.37
N GLU A 811 23.19 2.54 -2.85
CA GLU A 811 23.46 3.01 -4.20
C GLU A 811 22.76 2.06 -5.17
N VAL A 812 21.62 2.49 -5.72
CA VAL A 812 21.05 1.87 -6.90
C VAL A 812 22.00 2.20 -8.05
N PRO A 813 22.60 1.22 -8.76
CA PRO A 813 23.42 1.52 -9.92
C PRO A 813 22.56 2.27 -10.93
N HIS A 814 22.87 3.55 -11.15
CA HIS A 814 22.34 4.33 -12.26
C HIS A 814 22.86 3.71 -13.57
N GLN A 815 22.19 2.67 -14.06
CA GLN A 815 22.24 2.39 -15.48
C GLN A 815 21.57 3.57 -16.16
N LYS A 816 22.39 4.38 -16.85
CA LYS A 816 21.92 5.34 -17.86
C LYS A 816 21.15 4.57 -18.93
N THR A 817 19.88 4.28 -18.70
CA THR A 817 18.95 3.96 -19.79
C THR A 817 18.84 5.23 -20.61
N LYS A 818 19.37 5.18 -21.83
CA LYS A 818 19.16 6.21 -22.86
C LYS A 818 17.68 6.61 -22.83
N LYS A 819 17.40 7.90 -22.62
CA LYS A 819 16.10 8.49 -22.92
C LYS A 819 15.80 8.18 -24.39
N SER A 820 14.97 7.18 -24.67
CA SER A 820 14.31 7.10 -25.96
C SER A 820 13.18 8.11 -25.92
N GLU A 821 13.28 9.17 -26.72
CA GLU A 821 12.14 10.00 -27.06
C GLU A 821 11.02 9.07 -27.56
N ALA A 822 9.88 9.07 -26.88
CA ALA A 822 8.74 8.27 -27.29
C ALA A 822 8.15 8.92 -28.55
N GLN A 823 8.44 8.33 -29.71
CA GLN A 823 7.75 8.66 -30.95
C GLN A 823 6.28 8.22 -30.85
N SER A 824 5.34 9.13 -31.12
CA SER A 824 3.92 8.81 -31.22
C SER A 824 3.68 7.75 -32.29
N GLY A 825 2.80 6.78 -32.06
CA GLY A 825 2.49 5.72 -33.03
C GLY A 825 3.27 4.41 -32.85
N VAL A 826 4.13 4.31 -31.82
CA VAL A 826 4.90 3.10 -31.51
C VAL A 826 4.74 2.70 -30.04
N CYS A 827 4.41 1.44 -29.79
CA CYS A 827 4.18 0.88 -28.47
C CYS A 827 5.47 0.90 -27.65
N PRO A 828 5.49 1.55 -26.46
CA PRO A 828 6.69 1.63 -25.62
C PRO A 828 7.05 0.30 -24.96
N VAL A 829 6.15 -0.68 -24.98
CA VAL A 829 6.36 -1.99 -24.36
C VAL A 829 6.97 -2.98 -25.35
N CYS A 830 6.54 -2.97 -26.61
CA CYS A 830 6.96 -3.99 -27.58
C CYS A 830 7.41 -3.44 -28.94
N GLY A 831 7.47 -2.11 -29.13
CA GLY A 831 7.92 -1.48 -30.37
C GLY A 831 6.97 -1.63 -31.58
N ALA A 832 5.78 -2.21 -31.40
CA ALA A 832 4.80 -2.40 -32.47
C ALA A 832 3.97 -1.12 -32.69
N LYS A 833 3.44 -0.94 -33.90
CA LYS A 833 2.60 0.22 -34.22
C LYS A 833 1.35 0.26 -33.33
N THR A 834 1.04 1.41 -32.78
CA THR A 834 -0.18 1.65 -31.99
C THR A 834 -1.30 2.16 -32.90
N VAL A 835 -2.54 1.89 -32.51
CA VAL A 835 -3.76 2.32 -33.21
C VAL A 835 -4.65 3.05 -32.23
N PHE A 836 -5.22 4.16 -32.66
CA PHE A 836 -6.11 4.96 -31.82
C PHE A 836 -7.54 4.42 -31.92
N GLU A 837 -8.11 3.96 -30.80
CA GLU A 837 -9.48 3.47 -30.71
C GLU A 837 -10.13 3.93 -29.40
N SER A 838 -11.36 4.44 -29.48
CA SER A 838 -12.18 4.81 -28.31
C SER A 838 -11.50 5.75 -27.30
N GLY A 839 -10.73 6.74 -27.78
CA GLY A 839 -10.03 7.70 -26.93
C GLY A 839 -8.72 7.19 -26.33
N CYS A 840 -8.26 6.00 -26.73
CA CYS A 840 -7.00 5.43 -26.29
C CYS A 840 -6.09 5.06 -27.47
N GLU A 841 -4.80 5.32 -27.33
CA GLU A 841 -3.76 4.76 -28.18
C GLU A 841 -3.50 3.32 -27.71
N VAL A 842 -3.88 2.33 -28.52
CA VAL A 842 -3.86 0.89 -28.16
C VAL A 842 -2.86 0.13 -29.05
N CYS A 843 -2.01 -0.69 -28.44
CA CYS A 843 -1.18 -1.66 -29.13
C CYS A 843 -1.93 -2.98 -29.26
N LYS A 844 -2.32 -3.35 -30.49
CA LYS A 844 -2.99 -4.65 -30.76
C LYS A 844 -2.11 -5.87 -30.50
N ASN A 845 -0.79 -5.68 -30.38
CA ASN A 845 0.17 -6.77 -30.21
C ASN A 845 0.34 -7.18 -28.74
N CYS A 846 0.44 -6.23 -27.81
CA CYS A 846 0.66 -6.54 -26.39
C CYS A 846 -0.43 -6.02 -25.45
N GLY A 847 -1.47 -5.38 -25.98
CA GLY A 847 -2.59 -4.84 -25.21
C GLY A 847 -2.27 -3.57 -24.41
N TRP A 848 -1.08 -2.99 -24.60
CA TRP A 848 -0.74 -1.69 -24.02
C TRP A 848 -1.72 -0.62 -24.51
N SER A 849 -2.26 0.20 -23.62
CA SER A 849 -3.16 1.30 -23.98
C SER A 849 -2.82 2.57 -23.22
N ARG A 850 -2.81 3.70 -23.90
CA ARG A 850 -2.71 5.05 -23.32
C ARG A 850 -3.99 5.81 -23.63
N CYS A 851 -4.84 6.00 -22.64
CA CYS A 851 -6.10 6.73 -22.79
C CYS A 851 -5.89 8.23 -22.54
N VAL A 852 -6.41 9.06 -23.44
CA VAL A 852 -6.54 10.50 -23.22
C VAL A 852 -7.87 10.67 -22.49
N ILE A 853 -7.83 10.81 -21.16
CA ILE A 853 -9.05 11.05 -20.39
C ILE A 853 -9.45 12.51 -20.58
N SER A 854 -10.69 12.70 -21.04
CA SER A 854 -11.34 13.96 -21.41
C SER A 854 -11.81 14.78 -20.22
#